data_AF-A0A0R1PDI0-F1
#
_entry.id   AF-A0A0R1PDI0-F1
#
_cell.length_a   1.000
_cell.length_b   1.000
_cell.length_c   1.000
_cell.angle_alpha   90.00
_cell.angle_beta   90.00
_cell.angle_gamma   90.00
#
_symmetry.space_group_name_H-M   'P 1'
#
loop_
_entity.id
_entity.type
_entity.pdbx_description
1 polymer ?
#
loop_
_entity_poly.entity_id
_entity_poly.type
_entity_poly.pdbx_seq_one_letter_code
_entity_poly.pdbx_strand_id
1 'polypeptide(L)'
;MDRADLLNYARHHFGVQPSYEWAGFRDDCVLKSPTNGRWFAYFGEKERSAIGLTGEGKVSFVDIRYAKEEHSLMAKEGFTAPVQMTGNEWVGVILDLSPDESTVHRLLSRAFTDSLKERRPASEHLIHVPAVHQETVYHDAAIPKPTRPIPFAKPDDQQDRRVLKMQRMYDYTLSPLRGRAKNFFRQGQYMADYEPTGGSYHGSINRFYATYHDLNTFQLKTYFCWRTQVRHHKMQMAPMAFFTIYIYELLNLIGMKSPQESYQQLKWFGQAANDYLSDRITKHLQQWIRDFVIYYQLDSQLVQDEFKDEIADDQALDVLLQPDQHDDHEVTEALRHFGSYHLDHCPLYKQDRAKLEKAVASTWQMLIEDADFDVVKNFIGWHASAVFRPFGDAVFYSPHKITDCDCQIDAQRRFTCHNGRWTYEYYLAVNKRGKRVGNLLHEIDRLLRQYYRLGRKLTPKPLDDQLVKIIKQAIVNADHELKEARRPKIKIDLSNLDQIRADASITRESLLTDEERQLEAADDQPAAKPVMSASAQPVPEDVPASNAAPATPADNDVSGNNDLGLTADESYLLTHLLRGDDWHAYAKQHHWLVSVLADGINDKLFDDIGDTVIEFDDHDQPQLVEDYVEDVKELLSEED
;
A
#
# COMPACT_ATOMS: atom_id res chain seq x y z
N MET A 1 12.32 -39.36 -21.01
CA MET A 1 11.47 -39.02 -19.85
C MET A 1 11.62 -37.54 -19.62
N ASP A 2 10.54 -36.77 -19.64
CA ASP A 2 10.64 -35.31 -19.50
C ASP A 2 10.77 -34.90 -18.02
N ARG A 3 11.36 -33.72 -17.79
CA ARG A 3 11.37 -33.04 -16.50
C ARG A 3 9.95 -32.82 -15.96
N ALA A 4 9.00 -32.46 -16.84
CA ALA A 4 7.60 -32.29 -16.47
C ALA A 4 6.98 -33.60 -15.94
N ASP A 5 7.29 -34.74 -16.57
CA ASP A 5 6.80 -36.05 -16.14
C ASP A 5 7.29 -36.39 -14.73
N LEU A 6 8.58 -36.21 -14.44
CA LEU A 6 9.17 -36.56 -13.15
C LEU A 6 8.69 -35.64 -12.01
N LEU A 7 8.47 -34.34 -12.30
CA LEU A 7 7.84 -33.41 -11.36
C LEU A 7 6.35 -33.72 -11.14
N ASN A 8 5.63 -34.16 -12.17
CA ASN A 8 4.26 -34.64 -12.05
C ASN A 8 4.19 -35.94 -11.23
N TYR A 9 5.10 -36.88 -11.45
CA TYR A 9 5.24 -38.10 -10.64
C TYR A 9 5.45 -37.74 -9.17
N ALA A 10 6.41 -36.85 -8.86
CA ALA A 10 6.67 -36.41 -7.49
C ALA A 10 5.43 -35.76 -6.83
N ARG A 11 4.68 -34.93 -7.58
CA ARG A 11 3.44 -34.32 -7.08
C ARG A 11 2.37 -35.35 -6.76
N HIS A 12 2.15 -36.35 -7.62
CA HIS A 12 1.11 -37.36 -7.42
C HIS A 12 1.48 -38.42 -6.37
N HIS A 13 2.73 -38.88 -6.34
CA HIS A 13 3.17 -39.96 -5.45
C HIS A 13 3.64 -39.48 -4.06
N PHE A 14 4.14 -38.25 -3.93
CA PHE A 14 4.67 -37.72 -2.65
C PHE A 14 3.89 -36.52 -2.11
N GLY A 15 3.01 -35.89 -2.91
CA GLY A 15 2.29 -34.67 -2.52
C GLY A 15 3.17 -33.42 -2.42
N VAL A 16 4.42 -33.48 -2.90
CA VAL A 16 5.40 -32.40 -2.83
C VAL A 16 5.31 -31.52 -4.09
N GLN A 17 5.37 -30.19 -3.91
CA GLN A 17 5.48 -29.23 -5.01
C GLN A 17 6.94 -28.79 -5.20
N PRO A 18 7.38 -28.49 -6.44
CA PRO A 18 8.69 -27.90 -6.69
C PRO A 18 8.81 -26.50 -6.09
N SER A 19 9.94 -26.25 -5.43
CA SER A 19 10.31 -24.95 -4.86
C SER A 19 11.33 -24.28 -5.78
N TYR A 20 11.01 -23.08 -6.27
CA TYR A 20 11.89 -22.23 -7.09
C TYR A 20 12.46 -21.14 -6.18
N GLU A 21 13.68 -21.34 -5.67
CA GLU A 21 14.25 -20.49 -4.61
C GLU A 21 15.10 -19.33 -5.13
N TRP A 22 15.37 -19.27 -6.43
CA TRP A 22 16.37 -18.37 -7.01
C TRP A 22 15.79 -17.49 -8.13
N ALA A 23 15.78 -16.17 -7.92
CA ALA A 23 15.26 -15.22 -8.90
C ALA A 23 16.05 -15.18 -10.23
N GLY A 24 17.34 -15.57 -10.20
CA GLY A 24 18.22 -15.63 -11.38
C GLY A 24 18.16 -16.94 -12.18
N PHE A 25 17.68 -18.03 -11.59
CA PHE A 25 17.53 -19.34 -12.25
C PHE A 25 16.05 -19.72 -12.28
N ARG A 26 15.27 -19.01 -13.11
CA ARG A 26 13.80 -19.07 -13.10
C ARG A 26 13.23 -20.47 -13.28
N ASP A 27 13.97 -21.34 -13.97
CA ASP A 27 13.54 -22.69 -14.31
C ASP A 27 14.20 -23.77 -13.42
N ASP A 28 15.06 -23.44 -12.45
CA ASP A 28 15.67 -24.43 -11.54
C ASP A 28 14.83 -24.62 -10.27
N CYS A 29 14.63 -25.87 -9.84
CA CYS A 29 13.77 -26.15 -8.69
C CYS A 29 14.22 -27.34 -7.84
N VAL A 30 13.88 -27.32 -6.55
CA VAL A 30 14.13 -28.42 -5.62
C VAL A 30 12.85 -29.06 -5.11
N LEU A 31 12.94 -30.36 -4.78
CA LEU A 31 11.95 -31.05 -3.99
C LEU A 31 12.43 -31.18 -2.55
N LYS A 32 11.62 -30.69 -1.62
CA LYS A 32 11.90 -30.66 -0.18
C LYS A 32 11.06 -31.68 0.57
N SER A 33 11.64 -32.31 1.59
CA SER A 33 10.91 -33.12 2.56
C SER A 33 9.90 -32.27 3.32
N PRO A 34 8.61 -32.65 3.36
CA PRO A 34 7.57 -31.88 4.06
C PRO A 34 7.73 -31.91 5.59
N THR A 35 8.55 -32.80 6.15
CA THR A 35 8.71 -32.97 7.62
C THR A 35 9.93 -32.24 8.19
N ASN A 36 10.95 -31.95 7.38
CA ASN A 36 12.19 -31.32 7.85
C ASN A 36 12.81 -30.31 6.87
N GLY A 37 12.20 -30.06 5.70
CA GLY A 37 12.67 -29.07 4.72
C GLY A 37 13.94 -29.46 3.95
N ARG A 38 14.58 -30.61 4.25
CA ARG A 38 15.79 -31.06 3.54
C ARG A 38 15.48 -31.38 2.09
N TRP A 39 16.40 -31.05 1.19
CA TRP A 39 16.28 -31.36 -0.23
C TRP A 39 16.57 -32.85 -0.46
N PHE A 40 15.79 -33.48 -1.32
CA PHE A 40 16.02 -34.87 -1.77
C PHE A 40 16.15 -35.00 -3.29
N ALA A 41 15.77 -33.97 -4.04
CA ALA A 41 16.10 -33.83 -5.47
C ALA A 41 16.26 -32.34 -5.85
N TYR A 42 17.19 -32.07 -6.78
CA TYR A 42 17.41 -30.79 -7.42
C TYR A 42 17.28 -30.97 -8.94
N PHE A 43 16.55 -30.08 -9.62
CA PHE A 43 16.35 -30.10 -11.06
C PHE A 43 16.87 -28.81 -11.68
N GLY A 44 17.58 -28.91 -12.79
CA GLY A 44 18.05 -27.76 -13.55
C GLY A 44 18.47 -28.09 -14.98
N GLU A 45 19.02 -27.10 -15.67
CA GLU A 45 19.61 -27.25 -17.00
C GLU A 45 21.09 -26.88 -17.02
N LYS A 46 21.90 -27.60 -17.81
CA LYS A 46 23.34 -27.31 -17.96
C LYS A 46 23.81 -27.55 -19.39
N GLU A 47 24.82 -26.81 -19.82
CA GLU A 47 25.44 -27.03 -21.14
C GLU A 47 26.08 -28.41 -21.24
N ARG A 48 25.93 -29.07 -22.39
CA ARG A 48 26.46 -30.42 -22.65
C ARG A 48 27.97 -30.50 -22.44
N SER A 49 28.69 -29.48 -22.90
CA SER A 49 30.13 -29.28 -22.71
C SER A 49 30.54 -29.28 -21.23
N ALA A 50 29.78 -28.61 -20.37
CA ALA A 50 30.08 -28.44 -18.94
C ALA A 50 29.89 -29.73 -18.10
N ILE A 51 29.27 -30.77 -18.69
CA ILE A 51 29.10 -32.10 -18.07
C ILE A 51 29.77 -33.23 -18.88
N GLY A 52 30.65 -32.88 -19.84
CA GLY A 52 31.43 -33.86 -20.60
C GLY A 52 30.67 -34.59 -21.72
N LEU A 53 29.49 -34.11 -22.13
CA LEU A 53 28.75 -34.64 -23.28
C LEU A 53 29.15 -33.92 -24.58
N THR A 54 29.14 -34.65 -25.69
CA THR A 54 29.41 -34.10 -27.03
C THR A 54 28.17 -33.41 -27.62
N GLY A 55 28.42 -32.39 -28.47
CA GLY A 55 27.39 -31.58 -29.13
C GLY A 55 27.07 -30.27 -28.39
N GLU A 56 26.47 -29.33 -29.11
CA GLU A 56 26.06 -28.02 -28.59
C GLU A 56 24.66 -28.05 -27.95
N GLY A 57 24.38 -27.09 -27.07
CA GLY A 57 23.08 -26.93 -26.40
C GLY A 57 23.09 -27.27 -24.90
N LYS A 58 21.93 -27.07 -24.27
CA LYS A 58 21.67 -27.45 -22.87
C LYS A 58 20.99 -28.81 -22.78
N VAL A 59 21.08 -29.44 -21.62
CA VAL A 59 20.32 -30.63 -21.25
C VAL A 59 19.70 -30.47 -19.86
N SER A 60 18.52 -31.07 -19.69
CA SER A 60 17.82 -31.17 -18.41
C SER A 60 18.39 -32.30 -17.56
N PHE A 61 18.64 -32.02 -16.29
CA PHE A 61 19.14 -33.00 -15.31
C PHE A 61 18.37 -32.96 -13.99
N VAL A 62 18.47 -34.05 -13.24
CA VAL A 62 18.07 -34.12 -11.84
C VAL A 62 19.18 -34.74 -11.01
N ASP A 63 19.62 -34.05 -9.96
CA ASP A 63 20.47 -34.61 -8.91
C ASP A 63 19.55 -35.17 -7.82
N ILE A 64 19.62 -36.48 -7.57
CA ILE A 64 18.79 -37.18 -6.57
C ILE A 64 19.69 -37.62 -5.40
N ARG A 65 19.22 -37.42 -4.16
CA ARG A 65 19.94 -37.87 -2.97
C ARG A 65 19.83 -39.40 -2.86
N TYR A 66 20.95 -40.12 -2.91
CA TYR A 66 21.00 -41.58 -2.94
C TYR A 66 21.84 -42.17 -1.79
N ALA A 67 21.55 -43.42 -1.43
CA ALA A 67 22.34 -44.17 -0.46
C ALA A 67 23.53 -44.87 -1.14
N LYS A 68 24.68 -44.91 -0.46
CA LYS A 68 25.98 -45.44 -0.95
C LYS A 68 25.96 -46.88 -1.48
N GLU A 69 24.89 -47.63 -1.22
CA GLU A 69 24.70 -49.01 -1.70
C GLU A 69 24.49 -49.10 -3.23
N GLU A 70 24.12 -48.00 -3.90
CA GLU A 70 23.74 -47.99 -5.32
C GLU A 70 24.82 -47.42 -6.26
N HIS A 71 26.10 -47.42 -5.86
CA HIS A 71 27.22 -46.94 -6.68
C HIS A 71 27.35 -47.58 -8.08
N SER A 72 26.82 -48.79 -8.27
CA SER A 72 26.79 -49.48 -9.58
C SER A 72 25.89 -48.79 -10.63
N LEU A 73 25.05 -47.83 -10.23
CA LEU A 73 24.21 -47.07 -11.15
C LEU A 73 25.01 -46.06 -11.99
N MET A 74 26.15 -45.56 -11.52
CA MET A 74 27.01 -44.64 -12.29
C MET A 74 27.63 -45.27 -13.55
N ALA A 75 27.51 -46.59 -13.72
CA ALA A 75 27.91 -47.31 -14.93
C ALA A 75 26.76 -47.51 -15.93
N LYS A 76 25.56 -47.00 -15.65
CA LYS A 76 24.40 -47.06 -16.55
C LYS A 76 24.25 -45.79 -17.38
N GLU A 77 23.76 -45.96 -18.60
CA GLU A 77 23.44 -44.85 -19.51
C GLU A 77 22.43 -43.87 -18.88
N GLY A 78 22.71 -42.57 -19.00
CA GLY A 78 21.93 -41.49 -18.38
C GLY A 78 22.24 -41.18 -16.91
N PHE A 79 23.09 -41.96 -16.23
CA PHE A 79 23.52 -41.70 -14.84
C PHE A 79 24.95 -41.16 -14.79
N THR A 80 25.22 -40.24 -13.87
CA THR A 80 26.50 -39.53 -13.75
C THR A 80 26.81 -39.15 -12.29
N ALA A 81 28.02 -38.63 -12.07
CA ALA A 81 28.34 -37.85 -10.87
C ALA A 81 27.37 -36.64 -10.78
N PRO A 82 27.04 -36.15 -9.57
CA PRO A 82 26.06 -35.09 -9.41
C PRO A 82 26.51 -33.81 -10.13
N VAL A 83 25.57 -33.19 -10.82
CA VAL A 83 25.82 -32.16 -11.84
C VAL A 83 25.94 -30.77 -11.22
N GLN A 84 25.23 -30.53 -10.11
CA GLN A 84 25.19 -29.27 -9.38
C GLN A 84 25.37 -29.45 -7.86
N MET A 85 24.82 -30.53 -7.30
CA MET A 85 25.01 -30.89 -5.91
C MET A 85 26.40 -31.50 -5.67
N THR A 86 26.92 -31.39 -4.45
CA THR A 86 28.27 -31.86 -4.10
C THR A 86 28.25 -33.02 -3.11
N GLY A 87 29.27 -33.87 -3.20
CA GLY A 87 29.50 -35.00 -2.29
C GLY A 87 28.83 -36.31 -2.71
N ASN A 88 29.30 -37.40 -2.12
CA ASN A 88 29.00 -38.78 -2.55
C ASN A 88 27.59 -39.28 -2.13
N GLU A 89 26.69 -38.39 -1.74
CA GLU A 89 25.28 -38.69 -1.41
C GLU A 89 24.31 -38.23 -2.51
N TRP A 90 24.81 -37.68 -3.62
CA TRP A 90 24.00 -37.24 -4.76
C TRP A 90 24.41 -37.98 -6.05
N VAL A 91 23.43 -38.44 -6.82
CA VAL A 91 23.62 -39.03 -8.14
C VAL A 91 22.95 -38.14 -9.18
N GLY A 92 23.68 -37.78 -10.22
CA GLY A 92 23.14 -37.01 -11.33
C GLY A 92 22.47 -37.91 -12.35
N VAL A 93 21.34 -37.47 -12.89
CA VAL A 93 20.59 -38.16 -13.94
C VAL A 93 20.31 -37.18 -15.06
N ILE A 94 20.79 -37.46 -16.27
CA ILE A 94 20.53 -36.64 -17.46
C ILE A 94 19.28 -37.15 -18.15
N LEU A 95 18.21 -36.36 -18.12
CA LEU A 95 16.87 -36.79 -18.56
C LEU A 95 16.80 -37.02 -20.08
N ASP A 96 17.57 -36.23 -20.83
CA ASP A 96 17.65 -36.28 -22.30
C ASP A 96 18.41 -37.49 -22.84
N LEU A 97 19.14 -38.22 -21.99
CA LEU A 97 19.82 -39.47 -22.34
C LEU A 97 18.93 -40.72 -22.12
N SER A 98 17.62 -40.54 -21.97
CA SER A 98 16.63 -41.62 -21.82
C SER A 98 16.99 -42.65 -20.72
N PRO A 99 17.25 -42.20 -19.48
CA PRO A 99 17.55 -43.09 -18.35
C PRO A 99 16.37 -44.02 -18.06
N ASP A 100 16.65 -45.20 -17.50
CA ASP A 100 15.63 -46.16 -17.06
C ASP A 100 14.69 -45.54 -16.01
N GLU A 101 13.50 -45.16 -16.46
CA GLU A 101 12.41 -44.54 -15.70
C GLU A 101 12.09 -45.33 -14.42
N SER A 102 12.10 -46.67 -14.48
CA SER A 102 11.82 -47.52 -13.32
C SER A 102 12.89 -47.39 -12.23
N THR A 103 14.14 -47.14 -12.62
CA THR A 103 15.24 -46.85 -11.70
C THR A 103 15.16 -45.43 -11.17
N VAL A 104 14.84 -44.43 -11.99
CA VAL A 104 14.72 -43.02 -11.53
C VAL A 104 13.55 -42.84 -10.56
N HIS A 105 12.38 -43.42 -10.84
CA HIS A 105 11.23 -43.43 -9.92
C HIS A 105 11.53 -44.13 -8.59
N ARG A 106 12.26 -45.25 -8.62
CA ARG A 106 12.70 -45.97 -7.43
C ARG A 106 13.69 -45.15 -6.59
N LEU A 107 14.69 -44.53 -7.22
CA LEU A 107 15.64 -43.63 -6.57
C LEU A 107 14.92 -42.45 -5.90
N LEU A 108 14.02 -41.78 -6.63
CA LEU A 108 13.30 -40.62 -6.12
C LEU A 108 12.37 -40.98 -4.95
N SER A 109 11.71 -42.14 -5.02
CA SER A 109 10.88 -42.69 -3.92
C SER A 109 11.71 -43.05 -2.68
N ARG A 110 12.91 -43.60 -2.87
CA ARG A 110 13.85 -43.91 -1.78
C ARG A 110 14.40 -42.63 -1.15
N ALA A 111 14.83 -41.67 -1.97
CA ALA A 111 15.30 -40.35 -1.56
C ALA A 111 14.25 -39.61 -0.71
N PHE A 112 12.99 -39.58 -1.18
CA PHE A 112 11.88 -39.02 -0.43
C PHE A 112 11.68 -39.76 0.90
N THR A 113 11.59 -41.09 0.87
CA THR A 113 11.34 -41.92 2.06
C THR A 113 12.44 -41.78 3.12
N ASP A 114 13.71 -41.75 2.71
CA ASP A 114 14.84 -41.55 3.62
C ASP A 114 14.89 -40.12 4.16
N SER A 115 14.48 -39.11 3.36
CA SER A 115 14.32 -37.72 3.82
C SER A 115 13.23 -37.54 4.90
N LEU A 116 12.32 -38.51 5.07
CA LEU A 116 11.34 -38.52 6.17
C LEU A 116 11.89 -39.15 7.46
N LYS A 117 12.86 -40.07 7.39
CA LYS A 117 13.34 -40.87 8.55
C LYS A 117 14.23 -40.10 9.52
N GLU A 118 14.87 -39.01 9.08
CA GLU A 118 15.92 -38.31 9.85
C GLU A 118 15.39 -37.40 11.00
N ARG A 119 14.08 -37.44 11.29
CA ARG A 119 13.54 -37.05 12.61
C ARG A 119 12.68 -38.18 13.17
N ARG A 120 13.00 -38.63 14.39
CA ARG A 120 12.02 -39.27 15.28
C ARG A 120 11.33 -38.18 16.12
N PRO A 121 10.13 -37.71 15.78
CA PRO A 121 9.16 -37.32 16.79
C PRO A 121 8.54 -38.59 17.41
N ALA A 122 8.13 -38.52 18.67
CA ALA A 122 7.51 -39.66 19.33
C ALA A 122 6.10 -39.92 18.80
N SER A 123 5.82 -41.19 18.49
CA SER A 123 4.48 -41.79 18.45
C SER A 123 3.39 -41.07 17.63
N GLU A 124 3.43 -41.22 16.31
CA GLU A 124 2.19 -41.35 15.52
C GLU A 124 2.16 -42.73 14.84
N HIS A 125 1.03 -43.41 14.93
CA HIS A 125 0.84 -44.76 14.40
C HIS A 125 0.56 -44.71 12.90
N LEU A 126 1.60 -44.62 12.07
CA LEU A 126 1.47 -44.87 10.64
C LEU A 126 1.17 -46.35 10.40
N ILE A 127 -0.02 -46.65 9.90
CA ILE A 127 -0.34 -47.99 9.37
C ILE A 127 0.39 -48.14 8.04
N HIS A 128 1.44 -48.96 8.04
CA HIS A 128 2.12 -49.37 6.81
C HIS A 128 1.19 -50.30 6.00
N VAL A 129 0.48 -49.73 5.04
CA VAL A 129 -0.22 -50.50 4.00
C VAL A 129 0.84 -50.94 2.98
N PRO A 130 1.12 -52.25 2.83
CA PRO A 130 2.07 -52.72 1.82
C PRO A 130 1.54 -52.44 0.42
N ALA A 131 2.43 -52.19 -0.53
CA ALA A 131 2.07 -52.17 -1.95
C ALA A 131 1.46 -53.53 -2.33
N VAL A 132 0.26 -53.52 -2.92
CA VAL A 132 -0.51 -54.74 -3.21
C VAL A 132 0.09 -55.49 -4.42
N HIS A 133 1.06 -56.36 -4.13
CA HIS A 133 1.56 -57.36 -5.06
C HIS A 133 1.56 -58.74 -4.41
N GLN A 134 0.37 -59.32 -4.29
CA GLN A 134 0.18 -60.76 -4.17
C GLN A 134 -1.28 -61.11 -4.52
N GLU A 135 -1.48 -62.03 -5.46
CA GLU A 135 -2.78 -62.63 -5.77
C GLU A 135 -3.20 -63.59 -4.64
N THR A 136 -3.49 -63.08 -3.44
CA THR A 136 -4.12 -63.88 -2.39
C THR A 136 -5.63 -63.86 -2.58
N VAL A 137 -6.16 -64.97 -3.10
CA VAL A 137 -7.61 -65.24 -3.13
C VAL A 137 -8.18 -65.07 -1.73
N TYR A 138 -9.23 -64.26 -1.60
CA TYR A 138 -9.84 -63.94 -0.31
C TYR A 138 -10.44 -65.20 0.34
N HIS A 139 -10.17 -65.39 1.63
CA HIS A 139 -10.78 -66.43 2.45
C HIS A 139 -11.32 -65.80 3.75
N ASP A 140 -12.56 -66.16 4.10
CA ASP A 140 -13.22 -65.67 5.31
C ASP A 140 -12.47 -66.12 6.57
N ALA A 141 -11.75 -65.19 7.19
CA ALA A 141 -11.14 -65.36 8.50
C ALA A 141 -11.91 -64.58 9.55
N ALA A 142 -12.42 -65.25 10.58
CA ALA A 142 -13.13 -64.60 11.67
C ALA A 142 -12.22 -63.62 12.41
N ILE A 143 -12.64 -62.35 12.50
CA ILE A 143 -11.85 -61.27 13.11
C ILE A 143 -11.47 -61.68 14.56
N PRO A 144 -10.18 -61.68 14.93
CA PRO A 144 -9.75 -62.10 16.25
C PRO A 144 -10.33 -61.13 17.30
N LYS A 145 -11.07 -61.69 18.27
CA LYS A 145 -11.63 -60.90 19.37
C LYS A 145 -10.47 -60.34 20.21
N PRO A 146 -10.44 -59.02 20.52
CA PRO A 146 -9.31 -58.42 21.22
C PRO A 146 -9.15 -59.02 22.62
N THR A 147 -7.93 -59.45 22.95
CA THR A 147 -7.58 -60.16 24.19
C THR A 147 -7.60 -59.29 25.44
N ARG A 148 -7.79 -57.98 25.28
CA ARG A 148 -8.22 -57.07 26.35
C ARG A 148 -9.35 -56.20 25.80
N PRO A 149 -10.41 -55.93 26.58
CA PRO A 149 -11.33 -54.86 26.22
C PRO A 149 -10.53 -53.56 26.17
N ILE A 150 -10.44 -52.95 24.98
CA ILE A 150 -10.00 -51.57 24.85
C ILE A 150 -10.97 -50.75 25.71
N PRO A 151 -10.49 -49.99 26.70
CA PRO A 151 -11.38 -49.14 27.49
C PRO A 151 -11.83 -47.98 26.61
N PHE A 152 -12.88 -48.21 25.82
CA PHE A 152 -13.76 -47.13 25.42
C PHE A 152 -14.19 -46.44 26.71
N ALA A 153 -13.73 -45.21 26.91
CA ALA A 153 -14.20 -44.38 28.02
C ALA A 153 -15.72 -44.41 27.98
N LYS A 154 -16.35 -44.79 29.10
CA LYS A 154 -17.81 -44.84 29.18
C LYS A 154 -18.31 -43.44 28.81
N PRO A 155 -19.15 -43.27 27.77
CA PRO A 155 -19.56 -41.96 27.29
C PRO A 155 -20.65 -41.41 28.22
N ASP A 156 -20.26 -41.03 29.44
CA ASP A 156 -21.16 -40.64 30.53
C ASP A 156 -20.90 -39.23 31.06
N ASP A 157 -20.43 -38.36 30.18
CA ASP A 157 -20.66 -36.92 30.28
C ASP A 157 -21.66 -36.48 29.20
N GLN A 158 -22.68 -35.72 29.60
CA GLN A 158 -23.68 -35.14 28.69
C GLN A 158 -23.03 -34.18 27.67
N GLN A 159 -21.94 -33.52 28.08
CA GLN A 159 -21.11 -32.64 27.26
C GLN A 159 -20.46 -33.39 26.08
N ASP A 160 -19.89 -34.58 26.34
CA ASP A 160 -19.28 -35.45 25.32
C ASP A 160 -20.28 -35.88 24.24
N ARG A 161 -21.51 -36.21 24.65
CA ARG A 161 -22.59 -36.59 23.73
C ARG A 161 -22.98 -35.43 22.80
N ARG A 162 -22.89 -34.17 23.24
CA ARG A 162 -23.21 -32.99 22.42
C ARG A 162 -22.16 -32.76 21.32
N VAL A 163 -20.87 -32.81 21.66
CA VAL A 163 -19.77 -32.67 20.67
C VAL A 163 -19.79 -33.82 19.66
N LEU A 164 -19.98 -35.07 20.11
CA LEU A 164 -20.09 -36.22 19.19
C LEU A 164 -21.32 -36.12 18.26
N LYS A 165 -22.45 -35.59 18.75
CA LYS A 165 -23.64 -35.36 17.92
C LYS A 165 -23.38 -34.27 16.88
N MET A 166 -22.77 -33.14 17.28
CA MET A 166 -22.34 -32.08 16.38
C MET A 166 -21.43 -32.59 15.25
N GLN A 167 -20.42 -33.41 15.57
CA GLN A 167 -19.53 -34.00 14.55
C GLN A 167 -20.31 -34.89 13.55
N ARG A 168 -21.30 -35.66 14.03
CA ARG A 168 -22.17 -36.51 13.19
C ARG A 168 -23.19 -35.74 12.34
N MET A 169 -23.40 -34.43 12.59
CA MET A 169 -24.29 -33.58 11.78
C MET A 169 -23.63 -33.08 10.48
N TYR A 170 -22.38 -33.42 10.21
CA TYR A 170 -21.70 -33.04 8.97
C TYR A 170 -22.30 -33.78 7.78
N ASP A 171 -22.89 -33.02 6.85
CA ASP A 171 -23.57 -33.53 5.66
C ASP A 171 -22.57 -33.68 4.50
N TYR A 172 -22.08 -34.90 4.29
CA TYR A 172 -21.13 -35.24 3.21
C TYR A 172 -21.78 -35.33 1.82
N THR A 173 -23.12 -35.23 1.71
CA THR A 173 -23.81 -35.22 0.41
C THR A 173 -23.69 -33.88 -0.31
N LEU A 174 -23.34 -32.82 0.43
CA LEU A 174 -23.16 -31.48 -0.10
C LEU A 174 -21.78 -31.34 -0.77
N SER A 175 -21.75 -30.73 -1.97
CA SER A 175 -20.51 -30.38 -2.68
C SER A 175 -19.50 -29.67 -1.75
N PRO A 176 -18.22 -30.06 -1.69
CA PRO A 176 -17.25 -29.50 -0.73
C PRO A 176 -17.19 -27.98 -0.68
N LEU A 177 -17.29 -27.30 -1.83
CA LEU A 177 -17.21 -25.84 -1.95
C LEU A 177 -18.38 -25.11 -1.25
N ARG A 178 -19.62 -25.60 -1.39
CA ARG A 178 -20.82 -24.96 -0.80
C ARG A 178 -21.29 -25.64 0.50
N GLY A 179 -20.96 -26.91 0.67
CA GLY A 179 -21.31 -27.74 1.82
C GLY A 179 -20.53 -27.36 3.06
N ARG A 180 -19.24 -27.01 2.94
CA ARG A 180 -18.38 -26.71 4.09
C ARG A 180 -18.93 -25.57 4.96
N ALA A 181 -19.28 -24.43 4.36
CA ALA A 181 -19.85 -23.30 5.08
C ALA A 181 -21.26 -23.58 5.63
N LYS A 182 -22.10 -24.31 4.87
CA LYS A 182 -23.44 -24.73 5.33
C LYS A 182 -23.38 -25.70 6.51
N ASN A 183 -22.42 -26.62 6.50
CA ASN A 183 -22.17 -27.55 7.61
C ASN A 183 -21.60 -26.82 8.81
N PHE A 184 -20.64 -25.91 8.61
CA PHE A 184 -20.12 -25.03 9.66
C PHE A 184 -21.26 -24.26 10.35
N PHE A 185 -22.11 -23.57 9.59
CA PHE A 185 -23.28 -22.86 10.12
C PHE A 185 -24.22 -23.77 10.91
N ARG A 186 -24.63 -24.92 10.36
CA ARG A 186 -25.51 -25.89 11.04
C ARG A 186 -24.90 -26.41 12.35
N GLN A 187 -23.62 -26.74 12.35
CA GLN A 187 -22.90 -27.23 13.52
C GLN A 187 -22.71 -26.14 14.58
N GLY A 188 -22.41 -24.91 14.16
CA GLY A 188 -22.25 -23.76 15.05
C GLY A 188 -23.56 -23.36 15.71
N GLN A 189 -24.66 -23.27 14.94
CA GLN A 189 -26.00 -23.03 15.47
C GLN A 189 -26.44 -24.11 16.48
N TYR A 190 -26.11 -25.38 16.24
CA TYR A 190 -26.36 -26.46 17.21
C TYR A 190 -25.52 -26.34 18.51
N MET A 191 -24.44 -25.56 18.49
CA MET A 191 -23.53 -25.31 19.60
C MET A 191 -23.57 -23.85 20.08
N ALA A 192 -24.56 -23.07 19.69
CA ALA A 192 -24.61 -21.62 19.94
C ALA A 192 -24.57 -21.29 21.44
N ASP A 193 -25.34 -22.02 22.25
CA ASP A 193 -25.48 -21.95 23.71
C ASP A 193 -24.51 -22.86 24.48
N TYR A 194 -23.61 -23.57 23.80
CA TYR A 194 -22.75 -24.57 24.45
C TYR A 194 -21.56 -23.94 25.18
N GLU A 195 -21.62 -23.92 26.51
CA GLU A 195 -20.57 -23.35 27.37
C GLU A 195 -20.03 -24.40 28.35
N PRO A 196 -19.06 -25.24 27.91
CA PRO A 196 -18.46 -26.26 28.76
C PRO A 196 -17.42 -25.68 29.71
N THR A 197 -17.31 -26.31 30.88
CA THR A 197 -16.26 -26.07 31.87
C THR A 197 -15.14 -27.09 31.67
N GLY A 198 -13.92 -26.67 31.29
CA GLY A 198 -12.83 -27.61 31.04
C GLY A 198 -11.50 -26.97 30.66
N GLY A 199 -10.46 -27.81 30.55
CA GLY A 199 -9.05 -27.38 30.50
C GLY A 199 -8.52 -26.86 29.17
N SER A 200 -7.31 -26.30 29.27
CA SER A 200 -6.55 -25.62 28.20
C SER A 200 -5.91 -26.57 27.19
N TYR A 201 -5.65 -26.08 25.96
CA TYR A 201 -4.98 -26.82 24.90
C TYR A 201 -3.73 -26.05 24.46
N HIS A 202 -2.56 -26.68 24.60
CA HIS A 202 -1.26 -26.09 24.31
C HIS A 202 -0.58 -26.69 23.06
N GLY A 203 -1.32 -27.43 22.23
CA GLY A 203 -0.84 -27.92 20.94
C GLY A 203 -0.97 -26.87 19.83
N SER A 204 -0.34 -27.11 18.68
CA SER A 204 -0.54 -26.30 17.48
C SER A 204 -1.61 -26.92 16.56
N ILE A 205 -2.36 -26.07 15.86
CA ILE A 205 -3.33 -26.48 14.83
C ILE A 205 -3.13 -25.57 13.63
N ASN A 206 -2.20 -25.95 12.75
CA ASN A 206 -1.85 -25.16 11.58
C ASN A 206 -2.70 -25.57 10.38
N ARG A 207 -3.95 -25.10 10.35
CA ARG A 207 -4.88 -25.27 9.23
C ARG A 207 -5.44 -23.92 8.80
N PHE A 208 -5.12 -23.51 7.58
CA PHE A 208 -5.75 -22.35 6.95
C PHE A 208 -7.24 -22.62 6.71
N TYR A 209 -8.09 -21.62 6.96
CA TYR A 209 -9.56 -21.72 6.82
C TYR A 209 -10.17 -22.88 7.62
N ALA A 210 -9.79 -23.07 8.88
CA ALA A 210 -10.28 -24.18 9.70
C ALA A 210 -11.79 -24.09 9.98
N THR A 211 -12.43 -25.26 10.12
CA THR A 211 -13.82 -25.41 10.57
C THR A 211 -13.90 -26.42 11.71
N TYR A 212 -15.05 -26.53 12.38
CA TYR A 212 -15.25 -27.56 13.41
C TYR A 212 -14.97 -28.99 12.94
N HIS A 213 -15.23 -29.28 11.65
CA HIS A 213 -14.99 -30.60 11.08
C HIS A 213 -13.48 -30.94 10.96
N ASP A 214 -12.62 -29.92 10.91
CA ASP A 214 -11.17 -30.08 10.89
C ASP A 214 -10.57 -30.43 12.27
N LEU A 215 -11.38 -30.34 13.34
CA LEU A 215 -10.97 -30.54 14.72
C LEU A 215 -11.43 -31.90 15.25
N ASN A 216 -10.53 -32.60 15.95
CA ASN A 216 -10.89 -33.82 16.66
C ASN A 216 -11.75 -33.52 17.92
N THR A 217 -12.36 -34.54 18.51
CA THR A 217 -13.30 -34.36 19.64
C THR A 217 -12.66 -33.68 20.86
N PHE A 218 -11.36 -33.89 21.11
CA PHE A 218 -10.64 -33.20 22.20
C PHE A 218 -10.40 -31.72 21.87
N GLN A 219 -9.91 -31.43 20.66
CA GLN A 219 -9.72 -30.06 20.17
C GLN A 219 -11.03 -29.26 20.15
N LEU A 220 -12.15 -29.88 19.78
CA LEU A 220 -13.47 -29.24 19.83
C LEU A 220 -13.89 -28.89 21.25
N LYS A 221 -13.74 -29.81 22.22
CA LYS A 221 -14.04 -29.52 23.63
C LYS A 221 -13.25 -28.30 24.10
N THR A 222 -11.94 -28.26 23.85
CA THR A 222 -11.13 -27.12 24.30
C THR A 222 -11.41 -25.84 23.51
N TYR A 223 -11.73 -25.91 22.22
CA TYR A 223 -12.21 -24.75 21.47
C TYR A 223 -13.44 -24.15 22.15
N PHE A 224 -14.41 -24.97 22.55
CA PHE A 224 -15.61 -24.47 23.23
C PHE A 224 -15.31 -23.90 24.63
N CYS A 225 -14.41 -24.52 25.41
CA CYS A 225 -13.96 -23.95 26.69
C CYS A 225 -13.26 -22.59 26.51
N TRP A 226 -12.42 -22.45 25.49
CA TRP A 226 -11.74 -21.18 25.16
C TRP A 226 -12.74 -20.13 24.66
N ARG A 227 -13.67 -20.52 23.77
CA ARG A 227 -14.74 -19.65 23.28
C ARG A 227 -15.60 -19.08 24.41
N THR A 228 -15.96 -19.88 25.40
CA THR A 228 -16.70 -19.41 26.59
C THR A 228 -15.91 -18.34 27.35
N GLN A 229 -14.59 -18.50 27.51
CA GLN A 229 -13.75 -17.48 28.14
C GLN A 229 -13.69 -16.19 27.31
N VAL A 230 -13.53 -16.29 25.98
CA VAL A 230 -13.56 -15.15 25.06
C VAL A 230 -14.89 -14.40 25.10
N ARG A 231 -16.04 -15.10 25.13
CA ARG A 231 -17.37 -14.49 25.31
C ARG A 231 -17.52 -13.77 26.66
N HIS A 232 -16.91 -14.30 27.72
CA HIS A 232 -16.78 -13.61 29.01
C HIS A 232 -15.64 -12.57 29.05
N HIS A 233 -15.19 -12.09 27.88
CA HIS A 233 -14.18 -11.04 27.72
C HIS A 233 -12.79 -11.39 28.32
N LYS A 234 -12.47 -12.68 28.44
CA LYS A 234 -11.18 -13.19 28.91
C LYS A 234 -10.39 -13.75 27.74
N MET A 235 -9.59 -12.89 27.11
CA MET A 235 -8.71 -13.29 26.01
C MET A 235 -7.55 -14.17 26.52
N GLN A 236 -7.21 -15.22 25.76
CA GLN A 236 -6.08 -16.11 26.03
C GLN A 236 -5.49 -16.61 24.72
N MET A 237 -4.18 -16.86 24.71
CA MET A 237 -3.49 -17.52 23.60
C MET A 237 -4.10 -18.90 23.28
N ALA A 238 -4.30 -19.16 21.99
CA ALA A 238 -4.85 -20.38 21.45
C ALA A 238 -4.22 -20.72 20.08
N PRO A 239 -4.48 -21.91 19.51
CA PRO A 239 -4.09 -22.19 18.13
C PRO A 239 -4.79 -21.23 17.16
N MET A 240 -4.09 -20.79 16.10
CA MET A 240 -4.65 -19.84 15.11
C MET A 240 -6.00 -20.27 14.53
N ALA A 241 -6.21 -21.59 14.37
CA ALA A 241 -7.50 -22.16 13.97
C ALA A 241 -8.67 -21.71 14.87
N PHE A 242 -8.48 -21.59 16.19
CA PHE A 242 -9.52 -21.18 17.13
C PHE A 242 -9.94 -19.73 16.91
N PHE A 243 -8.97 -18.82 16.71
CA PHE A 243 -9.24 -17.43 16.34
C PHE A 243 -10.05 -17.35 15.04
N THR A 244 -9.62 -18.05 13.98
CA THR A 244 -10.37 -18.04 12.69
C THR A 244 -11.77 -18.62 12.81
N ILE A 245 -11.95 -19.73 13.55
CA ILE A 245 -13.26 -20.36 13.77
C ILE A 245 -14.19 -19.42 14.53
N TYR A 246 -13.69 -18.69 15.52
CA TYR A 246 -14.50 -17.74 16.28
C TYR A 246 -14.87 -16.48 15.49
N ILE A 247 -13.95 -15.96 14.66
CA ILE A 247 -14.29 -14.91 13.68
C ILE A 247 -15.42 -15.41 12.77
N TYR A 248 -15.32 -16.62 12.24
CA TYR A 248 -16.40 -17.21 11.43
C TYR A 248 -17.69 -17.41 12.23
N GLU A 249 -17.66 -17.73 13.53
CA GLU A 249 -18.87 -17.75 14.36
C GLU A 249 -19.58 -16.39 14.36
N LEU A 250 -18.84 -15.32 14.61
CA LEU A 250 -19.39 -13.95 14.65
C LEU A 250 -19.91 -13.52 13.27
N LEU A 251 -19.14 -13.76 12.19
CA LEU A 251 -19.60 -13.46 10.83
C LEU A 251 -20.89 -14.21 10.46
N ASN A 252 -21.15 -15.39 11.04
CA ASN A 252 -22.36 -16.19 10.81
C ASN A 252 -23.47 -15.97 11.87
N LEU A 253 -23.32 -14.99 12.78
CA LEU A 253 -24.21 -14.72 13.92
C LEU A 253 -24.43 -15.94 14.85
N ILE A 254 -23.43 -16.79 15.04
CA ILE A 254 -23.53 -17.99 15.88
C ILE A 254 -23.44 -17.60 17.36
N GLY A 255 -24.58 -17.68 18.05
CA GLY A 255 -24.69 -17.33 19.48
C GLY A 255 -24.86 -15.83 19.75
N MET A 256 -25.07 -15.01 18.71
CA MET A 256 -25.36 -13.58 18.84
C MET A 256 -26.86 -13.33 18.62
N LYS A 257 -27.44 -12.36 19.34
CA LYS A 257 -28.87 -12.01 19.28
C LYS A 257 -29.18 -11.06 18.12
N SER A 258 -28.22 -10.20 17.75
CA SER A 258 -28.35 -9.25 16.64
C SER A 258 -27.02 -9.08 15.89
N PRO A 259 -27.07 -8.60 14.64
CA PRO A 259 -25.88 -8.16 13.92
C PRO A 259 -25.07 -7.10 14.68
N GLN A 260 -25.74 -6.16 15.35
CA GLN A 260 -25.10 -5.09 16.12
C GLN A 260 -24.27 -5.63 17.31
N GLU A 261 -24.81 -6.60 18.06
CA GLU A 261 -24.08 -7.29 19.15
C GLU A 261 -22.84 -8.03 18.60
N SER A 262 -22.99 -8.64 17.41
CA SER A 262 -21.90 -9.33 16.73
C SER A 262 -20.81 -8.40 16.19
N TYR A 263 -21.18 -7.24 15.66
CA TYR A 263 -20.25 -6.19 15.24
C TYR A 263 -19.43 -5.64 16.41
N GLN A 264 -20.08 -5.33 17.54
CA GLN A 264 -19.39 -4.92 18.77
C GLN A 264 -18.41 -5.99 19.25
N GLN A 265 -18.84 -7.26 19.23
CA GLN A 265 -17.98 -8.39 19.59
C GLN A 265 -16.81 -8.58 18.61
N LEU A 266 -16.99 -8.33 17.31
CA LEU A 266 -15.90 -8.36 16.30
C LEU A 266 -14.88 -7.24 16.54
N LYS A 267 -15.32 -6.01 16.82
CA LYS A 267 -14.44 -4.86 17.13
C LYS A 267 -13.63 -5.11 18.40
N TRP A 268 -14.29 -5.52 19.49
CA TRP A 268 -13.62 -5.90 20.73
C TRP A 268 -12.64 -7.06 20.52
N PHE A 269 -13.06 -8.11 19.80
CA PHE A 269 -12.21 -9.27 19.55
C PHE A 269 -10.98 -8.89 18.72
N GLY A 270 -11.11 -8.07 17.69
CA GLY A 270 -9.98 -7.60 16.88
C GLY A 270 -8.95 -6.83 17.70
N GLN A 271 -9.41 -5.96 18.62
CA GLN A 271 -8.53 -5.24 19.55
C GLN A 271 -7.87 -6.19 20.56
N ALA A 272 -8.66 -7.00 21.27
CA ALA A 272 -8.17 -7.88 22.32
C ALA A 272 -7.29 -9.03 21.80
N ALA A 273 -7.50 -9.46 20.55
CA ALA A 273 -6.74 -10.53 19.92
C ALA A 273 -5.51 -10.03 19.11
N ASN A 274 -5.30 -8.72 18.98
CA ASN A 274 -4.33 -8.13 18.06
C ASN A 274 -2.94 -8.79 18.13
N ASP A 275 -2.39 -8.93 19.33
CA ASP A 275 -1.04 -9.49 19.57
C ASP A 275 -0.92 -11.01 19.30
N TYR A 276 -2.05 -11.69 19.10
CA TYR A 276 -2.13 -13.12 18.81
C TYR A 276 -2.47 -13.43 17.35
N LEU A 277 -3.01 -12.46 16.60
CA LEU A 277 -3.35 -12.60 15.19
C LEU A 277 -2.11 -12.38 14.31
N SER A 278 -2.02 -13.12 13.21
CA SER A 278 -1.03 -12.82 12.17
C SER A 278 -1.52 -11.68 11.28
N ASP A 279 -0.61 -10.84 10.77
CA ASP A 279 -0.92 -9.68 9.92
C ASP A 279 -1.94 -9.97 8.82
N ARG A 280 -1.84 -11.17 8.20
CA ARG A 280 -2.77 -11.62 7.18
C ARG A 280 -4.20 -11.74 7.70
N ILE A 281 -4.39 -12.32 8.88
CA ILE A 281 -5.71 -12.47 9.51
C ILE A 281 -6.20 -11.13 10.04
N THR A 282 -5.33 -10.27 10.58
CA THR A 282 -5.69 -8.91 10.99
C THR A 282 -6.24 -8.10 9.82
N LYS A 283 -5.57 -8.14 8.65
CA LYS A 283 -6.05 -7.50 7.40
C LYS A 283 -7.37 -8.09 6.90
N HIS A 284 -7.52 -9.43 6.92
CA HIS A 284 -8.80 -10.06 6.57
C HIS A 284 -9.92 -9.69 7.55
N LEU A 285 -9.65 -9.59 8.86
CA LEU A 285 -10.64 -9.21 9.87
C LEU A 285 -11.11 -7.77 9.68
N GLN A 286 -10.19 -6.83 9.40
CA GLN A 286 -10.54 -5.45 9.04
C GLN A 286 -11.46 -5.41 7.80
N GLN A 287 -11.10 -6.12 6.73
CA GLN A 287 -11.97 -6.22 5.54
C GLN A 287 -13.32 -6.86 5.87
N TRP A 288 -13.36 -7.92 6.66
CA TRP A 288 -14.62 -8.59 7.01
C TRP A 288 -15.53 -7.75 7.91
N ILE A 289 -14.98 -6.86 8.75
CA ILE A 289 -15.78 -5.90 9.52
C ILE A 289 -16.45 -4.88 8.59
N ARG A 290 -15.71 -4.39 7.59
CA ARG A 290 -16.28 -3.52 6.52
C ARG A 290 -17.34 -4.26 5.70
N ASP A 291 -17.07 -5.50 5.29
CA ASP A 291 -18.08 -6.34 4.63
C ASP A 291 -19.30 -6.58 5.53
N PHE A 292 -19.12 -6.62 6.85
CA PHE A 292 -20.17 -6.89 7.84
C PHE A 292 -21.16 -5.72 7.94
N VAL A 293 -20.69 -4.47 8.02
CA VAL A 293 -21.59 -3.31 8.11
C VAL A 293 -22.45 -3.17 6.86
N ILE A 294 -21.89 -3.48 5.68
CA ILE A 294 -22.62 -3.52 4.39
C ILE A 294 -23.60 -4.69 4.34
N TYR A 295 -23.11 -5.93 4.53
CA TYR A 295 -23.94 -7.12 4.33
C TYR A 295 -25.11 -7.18 5.31
N TYR A 296 -24.92 -6.74 6.56
CA TYR A 296 -25.98 -6.76 7.57
C TYR A 296 -26.79 -5.46 7.65
N GLN A 297 -26.52 -4.48 6.78
CA GLN A 297 -27.24 -3.19 6.72
C GLN A 297 -27.30 -2.54 8.11
N LEU A 298 -26.13 -2.34 8.72
CA LEU A 298 -26.04 -1.70 10.03
C LEU A 298 -26.33 -0.19 9.93
N ASP A 299 -26.39 0.47 11.09
CA ASP A 299 -26.63 1.90 11.19
C ASP A 299 -25.62 2.71 10.36
N SER A 300 -26.09 3.80 9.74
CA SER A 300 -25.27 4.63 8.85
C SER A 300 -24.05 5.25 9.55
N GLN A 301 -24.10 5.51 10.86
CA GLN A 301 -22.95 5.98 11.61
C GLN A 301 -21.84 4.91 11.67
N LEU A 302 -22.21 3.64 11.87
CA LEU A 302 -21.24 2.53 11.87
C LEU A 302 -20.65 2.28 10.48
N VAL A 303 -21.43 2.53 9.43
CA VAL A 303 -20.93 2.48 8.04
C VAL A 303 -19.95 3.63 7.80
N GLN A 304 -20.25 4.85 8.25
CA GLN A 304 -19.35 6.00 8.14
C GLN A 304 -18.04 5.80 8.92
N ASP A 305 -18.10 5.26 10.14
CA ASP A 305 -16.91 4.96 10.95
C ASP A 305 -15.94 3.97 10.27
N GLU A 306 -16.46 2.92 9.62
CA GLU A 306 -15.67 1.88 8.96
C GLU A 306 -15.17 2.25 7.54
N PHE A 307 -15.68 3.35 6.98
CA PHE A 307 -15.31 3.86 5.65
C PHE A 307 -14.78 5.32 5.71
N LYS A 308 -14.49 5.84 6.91
CA LYS A 308 -14.13 7.26 7.16
C LYS A 308 -13.00 7.78 6.25
N ASP A 309 -11.97 6.96 6.02
CA ASP A 309 -10.77 7.36 5.27
C ASP A 309 -11.09 7.41 3.77
N GLU A 310 -11.91 6.46 3.30
CA GLU A 310 -12.45 6.47 1.95
C GLU A 310 -13.49 7.58 1.70
N ILE A 311 -14.31 7.92 2.69
CA ILE A 311 -15.28 9.02 2.60
C ILE A 311 -14.55 10.37 2.51
N ALA A 312 -13.48 10.56 3.27
CA ALA A 312 -12.63 11.76 3.17
C ALA A 312 -11.97 11.87 1.77
N ASP A 313 -11.48 10.75 1.23
CA ASP A 313 -10.99 10.65 -0.15
C ASP A 313 -12.05 11.06 -1.18
N ASP A 314 -13.30 10.60 -1.05
CA ASP A 314 -14.35 10.93 -2.01
C ASP A 314 -14.91 12.35 -1.85
N GLN A 315 -14.95 12.89 -0.63
CA GLN A 315 -15.30 14.30 -0.39
C GLN A 315 -14.27 15.25 -1.02
N ALA A 316 -12.97 14.95 -0.88
CA ALA A 316 -11.92 15.70 -1.58
C ALA A 316 -12.06 15.57 -3.11
N LEU A 317 -12.42 14.37 -3.62
CA LEU A 317 -12.68 14.18 -5.04
C LEU A 317 -13.90 14.98 -5.53
N ASP A 318 -15.01 15.02 -4.79
CA ASP A 318 -16.22 15.75 -5.16
C ASP A 318 -15.92 17.25 -5.38
N VAL A 319 -15.15 17.85 -4.46
CA VAL A 319 -14.64 19.22 -4.59
C VAL A 319 -13.80 19.38 -5.86
N LEU A 320 -12.89 18.43 -6.13
CA LEU A 320 -12.06 18.47 -7.33
C LEU A 320 -12.83 18.18 -8.62
N LEU A 321 -14.02 17.57 -8.59
CA LEU A 321 -14.85 17.36 -9.78
C LEU A 321 -15.69 18.60 -10.15
N GLN A 322 -15.97 19.48 -9.19
CA GLN A 322 -16.82 20.67 -9.36
C GLN A 322 -16.18 21.93 -8.75
N PRO A 323 -14.93 22.28 -9.12
CA PRO A 323 -14.20 23.42 -8.54
C PRO A 323 -14.89 24.78 -8.72
N ASP A 324 -15.85 24.90 -9.65
CA ASP A 324 -16.65 26.10 -9.90
C ASP A 324 -17.75 26.34 -8.84
N GLN A 325 -18.08 25.31 -8.05
CA GLN A 325 -19.09 25.36 -6.99
C GLN A 325 -18.49 25.48 -5.57
N HIS A 326 -17.17 25.39 -5.47
CA HIS A 326 -16.41 25.41 -4.23
C HIS A 326 -15.55 26.68 -4.11
N ASP A 327 -15.09 26.99 -2.91
CA ASP A 327 -14.17 28.12 -2.73
C ASP A 327 -12.70 27.75 -3.04
N ASP A 328 -11.87 28.78 -3.27
CA ASP A 328 -10.47 28.59 -3.65
C ASP A 328 -9.66 27.83 -2.57
N HIS A 329 -10.11 27.86 -1.30
CA HIS A 329 -9.49 27.18 -0.16
C HIS A 329 -9.88 25.70 -0.14
N GLU A 330 -11.17 25.36 -0.29
CA GLU A 330 -11.67 23.99 -0.40
C GLU A 330 -10.96 23.21 -1.52
N VAL A 331 -10.86 23.81 -2.72
CA VAL A 331 -10.15 23.19 -3.87
C VAL A 331 -8.66 23.00 -3.58
N THR A 332 -8.03 23.93 -2.86
CA THR A 332 -6.61 23.83 -2.49
C THR A 332 -6.37 22.73 -1.45
N GLU A 333 -7.20 22.63 -0.42
CA GLU A 333 -7.08 21.58 0.60
C GLU A 333 -7.41 20.19 0.02
N ALA A 334 -8.37 20.08 -0.90
CA ALA A 334 -8.65 18.84 -1.62
C ALA A 334 -7.45 18.38 -2.48
N LEU A 335 -6.69 19.30 -3.09
CA LEU A 335 -5.42 18.97 -3.75
C LEU A 335 -4.32 18.60 -2.75
N ARG A 336 -4.22 19.27 -1.60
CA ARG A 336 -3.26 18.91 -0.53
C ARG A 336 -3.53 17.50 0.02
N HIS A 337 -4.80 17.10 0.18
CA HIS A 337 -5.21 15.76 0.62
C HIS A 337 -4.66 14.64 -0.29
N PHE A 338 -4.60 14.88 -1.60
CA PHE A 338 -4.05 13.91 -2.56
C PHE A 338 -2.57 14.09 -2.91
N GLY A 339 -1.94 15.21 -2.53
CA GLY A 339 -0.60 15.59 -2.93
C GLY A 339 0.47 15.25 -1.90
N SER A 340 1.61 14.72 -2.34
CA SER A 340 2.78 14.49 -1.48
C SER A 340 3.69 15.73 -1.33
N TYR A 341 3.19 16.94 -1.59
CA TYR A 341 3.95 18.18 -1.51
C TYR A 341 3.22 19.19 -0.64
N HIS A 342 3.89 19.68 0.40
CA HIS A 342 3.31 20.62 1.36
C HIS A 342 3.46 22.05 0.85
N LEU A 343 2.33 22.69 0.53
CA LEU A 343 2.28 24.10 0.11
C LEU A 343 2.76 25.07 1.19
N ASP A 344 2.89 24.62 2.44
CA ASP A 344 3.33 25.40 3.59
C ASP A 344 4.79 25.93 3.45
N HIS A 345 5.61 25.28 2.60
CA HIS A 345 6.95 25.75 2.22
C HIS A 345 6.93 26.88 1.16
N CYS A 346 5.79 27.17 0.53
CA CYS A 346 5.66 28.28 -0.42
C CYS A 346 5.67 29.61 0.35
N PRO A 347 6.55 30.58 0.01
CA PRO A 347 6.59 31.88 0.69
C PRO A 347 5.24 32.63 0.69
N LEU A 348 4.39 32.43 -0.32
CA LEU A 348 3.05 33.02 -0.38
C LEU A 348 2.11 32.50 0.71
N TYR A 349 2.29 31.27 1.19
CA TYR A 349 1.39 30.67 2.18
C TYR A 349 1.37 31.48 3.49
N LYS A 350 2.53 31.99 3.92
CA LYS A 350 2.65 32.88 5.09
C LYS A 350 2.37 34.37 4.78
N GLN A 351 2.52 34.80 3.51
CA GLN A 351 2.42 36.23 3.13
C GLN A 351 1.02 36.66 2.66
N ASP A 352 0.37 35.88 1.78
CA ASP A 352 -0.94 36.15 1.18
C ASP A 352 -1.57 34.80 0.79
N ARG A 353 -2.03 34.05 1.81
CA ARG A 353 -2.59 32.69 1.66
C ARG A 353 -3.69 32.62 0.59
N ALA A 354 -4.60 33.59 0.60
CA ALA A 354 -5.69 33.70 -0.37
C ALA A 354 -5.18 33.86 -1.83
N LYS A 355 -4.04 34.53 -2.05
CA LYS A 355 -3.41 34.61 -3.38
C LYS A 355 -2.83 33.27 -3.84
N LEU A 356 -2.25 32.48 -2.93
CA LEU A 356 -1.76 31.13 -3.26
C LEU A 356 -2.93 30.20 -3.60
N GLU A 357 -3.95 30.17 -2.74
CA GLU A 357 -5.17 29.37 -2.93
C GLU A 357 -5.86 29.74 -4.25
N LYS A 358 -6.02 31.04 -4.54
CA LYS A 358 -6.57 31.49 -5.83
C LYS A 358 -5.79 30.96 -7.03
N ALA A 359 -4.45 30.98 -6.97
CA ALA A 359 -3.61 30.49 -8.07
C ALA A 359 -3.70 28.96 -8.22
N VAL A 360 -3.78 28.21 -7.12
CA VAL A 360 -3.94 26.75 -7.12
C VAL A 360 -5.32 26.36 -7.67
N ALA A 361 -6.40 26.94 -7.15
CA ALA A 361 -7.77 26.68 -7.60
C ALA A 361 -7.98 27.08 -9.07
N SER A 362 -7.49 28.26 -9.49
CA SER A 362 -7.55 28.69 -10.90
C SER A 362 -6.76 27.77 -11.84
N THR A 363 -5.67 27.17 -11.35
CA THR A 363 -4.91 26.17 -12.11
C THR A 363 -5.73 24.89 -12.29
N TRP A 364 -6.36 24.41 -11.23
CA TRP A 364 -7.19 23.20 -11.29
C TRP A 364 -8.42 23.38 -12.19
N GLN A 365 -9.11 24.52 -12.08
CA GLN A 365 -10.22 24.89 -12.96
C GLN A 365 -9.83 24.80 -14.44
N MET A 366 -8.74 25.44 -14.84
CA MET A 366 -8.29 25.43 -16.25
C MET A 366 -7.82 24.06 -16.72
N LEU A 367 -7.34 23.21 -15.82
CA LEU A 367 -6.98 21.82 -16.14
C LEU A 367 -8.20 20.91 -16.30
N ILE A 368 -9.34 21.24 -15.70
CA ILE A 368 -10.61 20.53 -15.88
C ILE A 368 -11.36 21.00 -17.13
N GLU A 369 -11.20 22.28 -17.49
CA GLU A 369 -11.73 22.86 -18.73
C GLU A 369 -10.91 22.47 -19.99
N ASP A 370 -9.72 21.89 -19.83
CA ASP A 370 -8.88 21.43 -20.95
C ASP A 370 -9.50 20.19 -21.63
N ALA A 371 -10.17 20.43 -22.76
CA ALA A 371 -10.80 19.39 -23.57
C ALA A 371 -9.80 18.35 -24.15
N ASP A 372 -8.51 18.69 -24.26
CA ASP A 372 -7.48 17.79 -24.76
C ASP A 372 -6.85 16.92 -23.65
N PHE A 373 -7.09 17.24 -22.37
CA PHE A 373 -6.47 16.54 -21.24
C PHE A 373 -7.41 16.28 -20.05
N ASP A 374 -7.81 15.02 -19.87
CA ASP A 374 -8.57 14.57 -18.70
C ASP A 374 -7.70 14.53 -17.43
N VAL A 375 -7.56 15.68 -16.75
CA VAL A 375 -6.73 15.80 -15.53
C VAL A 375 -7.21 14.87 -14.42
N VAL A 376 -8.51 14.68 -14.30
CA VAL A 376 -9.14 13.84 -13.26
C VAL A 376 -8.69 12.38 -13.42
N LYS A 377 -8.78 11.81 -14.63
CA LYS A 377 -8.31 10.45 -14.93
C LYS A 377 -6.80 10.28 -14.88
N ASN A 378 -6.04 11.33 -15.16
CA ASN A 378 -4.59 11.25 -15.18
C ASN A 378 -3.92 11.51 -13.82
N PHE A 379 -4.52 12.31 -12.94
CA PHE A 379 -3.94 12.66 -11.64
C PHE A 379 -4.63 11.97 -10.48
N ILE A 380 -5.97 11.93 -10.44
CA ILE A 380 -6.73 11.50 -9.26
C ILE A 380 -7.18 10.04 -9.38
N GLY A 381 -7.91 9.66 -10.43
CA GLY A 381 -8.41 8.29 -10.61
C GLY A 381 -9.57 8.17 -11.60
N TRP A 382 -10.34 7.09 -11.56
CA TRP A 382 -11.57 6.97 -12.37
C TRP A 382 -12.66 6.18 -11.65
N HIS A 383 -13.91 6.50 -11.96
CA HIS A 383 -15.05 5.73 -11.49
C HIS A 383 -15.00 4.29 -12.04
N ALA A 384 -15.03 3.31 -11.14
CA ALA A 384 -14.93 1.89 -11.44
C ALA A 384 -16.08 1.12 -10.77
N SER A 385 -16.46 -0.01 -11.38
CA SER A 385 -17.38 -0.96 -10.78
C SER A 385 -16.72 -2.34 -10.72
N ALA A 386 -16.87 -3.03 -9.61
CA ALA A 386 -16.29 -4.36 -9.39
C ALA A 386 -17.28 -5.30 -8.70
N VAL A 387 -17.04 -6.60 -8.85
CA VAL A 387 -17.86 -7.65 -8.20
C VAL A 387 -17.50 -7.71 -6.73
N PHE A 388 -18.41 -7.25 -5.86
CA PHE A 388 -18.28 -7.43 -4.42
C PHE A 388 -18.57 -8.89 -4.05
N ARG A 389 -17.81 -9.43 -3.11
CA ARG A 389 -18.01 -10.79 -2.57
C ARG A 389 -17.99 -10.70 -1.05
N PRO A 390 -19.15 -10.51 -0.40
CA PRO A 390 -19.23 -10.37 1.05
C PRO A 390 -18.52 -11.51 1.76
N PHE A 391 -17.61 -11.16 2.66
CA PHE A 391 -16.76 -12.08 3.43
C PHE A 391 -15.90 -12.98 2.54
N GLY A 392 -15.20 -12.36 1.58
CA GLY A 392 -14.23 -13.02 0.72
C GLY A 392 -13.22 -13.85 1.54
N ASP A 393 -13.00 -15.09 1.15
CA ASP A 393 -12.17 -16.08 1.87
C ASP A 393 -12.63 -16.47 3.30
N ALA A 394 -13.82 -16.05 3.76
CA ALA A 394 -14.37 -16.52 5.03
C ALA A 394 -15.20 -17.80 4.88
N VAL A 395 -15.35 -18.57 5.98
CA VAL A 395 -16.32 -19.68 6.04
C VAL A 395 -17.70 -19.10 6.41
N PHE A 396 -18.38 -18.52 5.42
CA PHE A 396 -19.66 -17.83 5.61
C PHE A 396 -20.84 -18.52 4.90
N TYR A 397 -21.97 -18.65 5.60
CA TYR A 397 -23.23 -19.13 5.05
C TYR A 397 -24.42 -18.35 5.63
N SER A 398 -25.12 -17.61 4.78
CA SER A 398 -26.41 -17.02 5.14
C SER A 398 -27.58 -17.92 4.69
N PRO A 399 -28.51 -18.30 5.59
CA PRO A 399 -29.76 -18.97 5.23
C PRO A 399 -30.70 -18.08 4.41
N HIS A 400 -30.72 -16.78 4.71
CA HIS A 400 -31.56 -15.77 4.07
C HIS A 400 -30.66 -14.84 3.26
N LYS A 401 -30.36 -15.26 2.02
CA LYS A 401 -29.55 -14.44 1.11
C LYS A 401 -30.29 -13.16 0.77
N ILE A 402 -29.58 -12.04 0.87
CA ILE A 402 -30.04 -10.76 0.33
C ILE A 402 -30.15 -10.91 -1.19
N THR A 403 -31.34 -10.71 -1.74
CA THR A 403 -31.57 -10.73 -3.18
C THR A 403 -31.33 -9.36 -3.78
N ASP A 404 -31.84 -8.31 -3.15
CA ASP A 404 -31.79 -6.95 -3.64
C ASP A 404 -31.56 -5.98 -2.47
N CYS A 405 -30.63 -5.05 -2.65
CA CYS A 405 -30.20 -4.08 -1.63
C CYS A 405 -29.42 -2.95 -2.31
N ASP A 406 -29.57 -1.72 -1.82
CA ASP A 406 -28.70 -0.59 -2.19
C ASP A 406 -28.17 0.03 -0.89
N CYS A 407 -26.85 0.02 -0.73
CA CYS A 407 -26.11 0.59 0.39
C CYS A 407 -25.23 1.72 -0.16
N GLN A 408 -25.76 2.93 -0.17
CA GLN A 408 -24.99 4.13 -0.48
C GLN A 408 -24.13 4.53 0.73
N ILE A 409 -22.85 4.80 0.50
CA ILE A 409 -21.88 5.23 1.53
C ILE A 409 -21.76 6.75 1.52
N ASP A 410 -21.52 7.30 0.33
CA ASP A 410 -21.37 8.72 0.03
C ASP A 410 -21.85 8.99 -1.42
N ALA A 411 -21.37 10.05 -2.08
CA ALA A 411 -21.75 10.38 -3.47
C ALA A 411 -21.11 9.44 -4.52
N GLN A 412 -19.94 8.88 -4.23
CA GLN A 412 -19.06 8.18 -5.18
C GLN A 412 -18.93 6.68 -4.89
N ARG A 413 -19.25 6.24 -3.66
CA ARG A 413 -19.25 4.84 -3.22
C ARG A 413 -20.63 4.29 -2.92
N ARG A 414 -20.95 3.17 -3.57
CA ARG A 414 -22.23 2.47 -3.46
C ARG A 414 -22.07 0.96 -3.59
N PHE A 415 -22.71 0.20 -2.70
CA PHE A 415 -22.78 -1.26 -2.77
C PHE A 415 -24.18 -1.69 -3.16
N THR A 416 -24.30 -2.33 -4.32
CA THR A 416 -25.59 -2.79 -4.87
C THR A 416 -25.65 -4.31 -4.90
N CYS A 417 -26.75 -4.88 -4.43
CA CYS A 417 -27.11 -6.27 -4.67
C CYS A 417 -28.31 -6.31 -5.61
N HIS A 418 -28.22 -7.11 -6.66
CA HIS A 418 -29.37 -7.40 -7.52
C HIS A 418 -29.41 -8.89 -7.88
N ASN A 419 -30.57 -9.53 -7.68
CA ASN A 419 -30.73 -10.99 -7.84
C ASN A 419 -29.63 -11.82 -7.11
N GLY A 420 -29.16 -11.35 -5.96
CA GLY A 420 -28.12 -11.99 -5.15
C GLY A 420 -26.70 -11.89 -5.72
N ARG A 421 -26.50 -11.04 -6.75
CA ARG A 421 -25.17 -10.65 -7.24
C ARG A 421 -24.83 -9.29 -6.66
N TRP A 422 -23.67 -9.22 -6.00
CA TRP A 422 -23.18 -7.99 -5.41
C TRP A 422 -22.17 -7.31 -6.34
N THR A 423 -22.34 -6.01 -6.50
CA THR A 423 -21.45 -5.07 -7.18
C THR A 423 -21.18 -3.90 -6.26
N TYR A 424 -20.03 -3.25 -6.44
CA TYR A 424 -19.77 -1.99 -5.79
C TYR A 424 -19.15 -1.01 -6.77
N GLU A 425 -19.58 0.24 -6.65
CA GLU A 425 -19.10 1.40 -7.38
C GLU A 425 -18.18 2.18 -6.44
N TYR A 426 -17.04 2.62 -6.96
CA TYR A 426 -16.02 3.33 -6.20
C TYR A 426 -15.09 4.07 -7.16
N TYR A 427 -14.38 5.07 -6.64
CA TYR A 427 -13.32 5.72 -7.37
C TYR A 427 -11.98 5.00 -7.19
N LEU A 428 -11.37 4.57 -8.30
CA LEU A 428 -10.07 3.87 -8.32
C LEU A 428 -8.94 4.87 -8.57
N ALA A 429 -8.08 5.06 -7.56
CA ALA A 429 -6.96 5.99 -7.62
C ALA A 429 -5.89 5.61 -8.67
N VAL A 430 -5.28 6.60 -9.32
CA VAL A 430 -4.18 6.35 -10.27
C VAL A 430 -2.90 5.90 -9.54
N ASN A 431 -2.13 5.01 -10.17
CA ASN A 431 -0.79 4.65 -9.71
C ASN A 431 0.08 5.89 -9.46
N LYS A 432 0.58 6.00 -8.22
CA LYS A 432 1.38 7.12 -7.70
C LYS A 432 0.63 8.48 -7.65
N ARG A 433 -0.70 8.49 -7.43
CA ARG A 433 -1.55 9.68 -7.19
C ARG A 433 -0.82 10.77 -6.37
N GLY A 434 -0.33 10.41 -5.18
CA GLY A 434 0.48 11.26 -4.30
C GLY A 434 1.56 12.07 -5.01
N LYS A 435 2.42 11.37 -5.77
CA LYS A 435 3.53 11.99 -6.51
C LYS A 435 3.05 12.78 -7.74
N ARG A 436 1.95 12.39 -8.40
CA ARG A 436 1.40 13.14 -9.54
C ARG A 436 0.87 14.50 -9.09
N VAL A 437 0.01 14.51 -8.07
CA VAL A 437 -0.55 15.74 -7.50
C VAL A 437 0.53 16.56 -6.80
N GLY A 438 1.46 15.91 -6.09
CA GLY A 438 2.63 16.57 -5.48
C GLY A 438 3.52 17.28 -6.52
N ASN A 439 3.81 16.66 -7.67
CA ASN A 439 4.52 17.32 -8.76
C ASN A 439 3.78 18.54 -9.31
N LEU A 440 2.44 18.49 -9.43
CA LEU A 440 1.62 19.62 -9.87
C LEU A 440 1.71 20.79 -8.89
N LEU A 441 1.51 20.53 -7.60
CA LEU A 441 1.62 21.55 -6.54
C LEU A 441 3.02 22.17 -6.46
N HIS A 442 4.06 21.35 -6.59
CA HIS A 442 5.45 21.81 -6.66
C HIS A 442 5.69 22.73 -7.87
N GLU A 443 5.19 22.38 -9.05
CA GLU A 443 5.32 23.22 -10.25
C GLU A 443 4.55 24.55 -10.13
N ILE A 444 3.40 24.56 -9.44
CA ILE A 444 2.68 25.79 -9.09
C ILE A 444 3.54 26.69 -8.19
N ASP A 445 4.12 26.18 -7.09
CA ASP A 445 5.03 26.97 -6.23
C ASP A 445 6.25 27.49 -7.03
N ARG A 446 6.93 26.61 -7.78
CA ARG A 446 8.08 26.99 -8.61
C ARG A 446 7.76 28.14 -9.57
N LEU A 447 6.59 28.12 -10.21
CA LEU A 447 6.17 29.15 -11.14
C LEU A 447 5.69 30.43 -10.44
N LEU A 448 5.05 30.32 -9.27
CA LEU A 448 4.69 31.46 -8.41
C LEU A 448 5.93 32.20 -7.91
N ARG A 449 6.96 31.48 -7.45
CA ARG A 449 8.27 32.05 -7.06
C ARG A 449 8.92 32.81 -8.21
N GLN A 450 8.83 32.28 -9.43
CA GLN A 450 9.36 32.96 -10.63
C GLN A 450 8.54 34.21 -11.01
N TYR A 451 7.21 34.13 -10.94
CA TYR A 451 6.32 35.24 -11.32
C TYR A 451 6.41 36.43 -10.35
N TYR A 452 6.34 36.16 -9.04
CA TYR A 452 6.40 37.18 -7.99
C TYR A 452 7.82 37.50 -7.48
N ARG A 453 8.84 36.78 -7.96
CA ARG A 453 10.25 36.90 -7.53
C ARG A 453 10.44 36.64 -6.03
N LEU A 454 9.92 35.52 -5.55
CA LEU A 454 9.90 35.14 -4.13
C LEU A 454 10.87 33.98 -3.84
N GLY A 455 11.69 34.13 -2.78
CA GLY A 455 12.52 33.07 -2.22
C GLY A 455 13.60 32.49 -3.16
N ARG A 456 14.16 31.33 -2.79
CA ARG A 456 15.07 30.55 -3.63
C ARG A 456 14.30 29.84 -4.76
N LYS A 457 14.96 29.65 -5.91
CA LYS A 457 14.37 29.01 -7.11
C LYS A 457 14.31 27.50 -6.93
N LEU A 458 13.13 26.90 -7.12
CA LEU A 458 12.98 25.44 -7.13
C LEU A 458 13.37 24.83 -8.50
N THR A 459 13.87 23.60 -8.47
CA THR A 459 14.20 22.80 -9.67
C THR A 459 12.93 22.27 -10.36
N PRO A 460 12.87 22.16 -11.70
CA PRO A 460 11.69 21.68 -12.39
C PRO A 460 11.44 20.19 -12.13
N LYS A 461 10.20 19.80 -11.80
CA LYS A 461 9.78 18.39 -11.71
C LYS A 461 9.21 17.92 -13.07
N PRO A 462 9.20 16.60 -13.35
CA PRO A 462 8.65 16.08 -14.59
C PRO A 462 7.12 16.28 -14.63
N LEU A 463 6.71 17.26 -15.44
CA LEU A 463 5.35 17.61 -15.80
C LEU A 463 5.34 17.99 -17.29
N ASP A 464 4.24 17.75 -17.99
CA ASP A 464 4.15 18.04 -19.42
C ASP A 464 4.13 19.55 -19.74
N ASP A 465 4.70 19.93 -20.88
CA ASP A 465 4.85 21.32 -21.32
C ASP A 465 3.50 22.01 -21.56
N GLN A 466 2.43 21.28 -21.90
CA GLN A 466 1.07 21.83 -21.99
C GLN A 466 0.57 22.23 -20.60
N LEU A 467 0.70 21.34 -19.61
CA LEU A 467 0.29 21.60 -18.22
C LEU A 467 1.08 22.78 -17.63
N VAL A 468 2.39 22.86 -17.89
CA VAL A 468 3.24 23.99 -17.46
C VAL A 468 2.80 25.33 -18.09
N LYS A 469 2.24 25.33 -19.31
CA LYS A 469 1.64 26.55 -19.92
C LYS A 469 0.33 26.92 -19.24
N ILE A 470 -0.52 25.93 -18.93
CA ILE A 470 -1.80 26.15 -18.23
C ILE A 470 -1.55 26.75 -16.84
N ILE A 471 -0.62 26.21 -16.06
CA ILE A 471 -0.24 26.78 -14.75
C ILE A 471 0.21 28.25 -14.87
N LYS A 472 1.05 28.57 -15.86
CA LYS A 472 1.49 29.96 -16.10
C LYS A 472 0.31 30.88 -16.43
N GLN A 473 -0.62 30.44 -17.27
CA GLN A 473 -1.81 31.22 -17.62
C GLN A 473 -2.73 31.42 -16.40
N ALA A 474 -2.92 30.37 -15.60
CA ALA A 474 -3.72 30.42 -14.38
C ALA A 474 -3.16 31.41 -13.34
N ILE A 475 -1.85 31.41 -13.11
CA ILE A 475 -1.19 32.39 -12.22
C ILE A 475 -1.42 33.84 -12.70
N VAL A 476 -1.31 34.09 -14.02
CA VAL A 476 -1.53 35.43 -14.59
C VAL A 476 -2.99 35.85 -14.46
N ASN A 477 -3.94 34.95 -14.72
CA ASN A 477 -5.37 35.24 -14.60
C ASN A 477 -5.76 35.51 -13.13
N ALA A 478 -5.31 34.66 -12.19
CA ALA A 478 -5.52 34.84 -10.76
C ALA A 478 -4.97 36.19 -10.24
N ASP A 479 -3.75 36.57 -10.63
CA ASP A 479 -3.18 37.87 -10.23
C ASP A 479 -3.93 39.06 -10.87
N HIS A 480 -4.45 38.91 -12.09
CA HIS A 480 -5.31 39.92 -12.73
C HIS A 480 -6.65 40.05 -11.99
N GLU A 481 -7.35 38.96 -11.71
CA GLU A 481 -8.61 38.95 -10.95
C GLU A 481 -8.45 39.56 -9.56
N LEU A 482 -7.39 39.19 -8.82
CA LEU A 482 -7.08 39.76 -7.52
C LEU A 482 -6.80 41.27 -7.59
N LYS A 483 -6.14 41.75 -8.65
CA LYS A 483 -5.93 43.18 -8.89
C LYS A 483 -7.25 43.90 -9.19
N GLU A 484 -8.08 43.38 -10.10
CA GLU A 484 -9.39 43.97 -10.42
C GLU A 484 -10.33 43.97 -9.21
N ALA A 485 -10.36 42.91 -8.41
CA ALA A 485 -11.14 42.85 -7.17
C ALA A 485 -10.67 43.88 -6.11
N ARG A 486 -9.36 44.20 -6.09
CA ARG A 486 -8.78 45.25 -5.24
C ARG A 486 -8.99 46.67 -5.79
N ARG A 487 -9.50 46.87 -7.01
CA ARG A 487 -9.81 48.22 -7.54
C ARG A 487 -11.05 48.78 -6.83
N PRO A 488 -11.00 50.01 -6.28
CA PRO A 488 -12.15 50.60 -5.62
C PRO A 488 -13.29 50.81 -6.63
N LYS A 489 -14.48 50.28 -6.32
CA LYS A 489 -15.69 50.49 -7.13
C LYS A 489 -16.16 51.93 -6.98
N ILE A 490 -15.68 52.81 -7.86
CA ILE A 490 -16.03 54.23 -7.88
C ILE A 490 -17.52 54.38 -8.21
N LYS A 491 -18.34 54.64 -7.19
CA LYS A 491 -19.73 55.09 -7.38
C LYS A 491 -19.72 56.54 -7.84
N ILE A 492 -19.76 56.76 -9.15
CA ILE A 492 -19.98 58.09 -9.71
C ILE A 492 -21.46 58.42 -9.57
N ASP A 493 -21.79 59.39 -8.72
CA ASP A 493 -23.15 59.93 -8.62
C ASP A 493 -23.41 60.91 -9.77
N LEU A 494 -24.27 60.50 -10.71
CA LEU A 494 -24.60 61.26 -11.91
C LEU A 494 -25.71 62.29 -11.67
N SER A 495 -26.27 62.41 -10.46
CA SER A 495 -27.38 63.33 -10.16
C SER A 495 -27.05 64.80 -10.42
N ASN A 496 -25.78 65.20 -10.27
CA ASN A 496 -25.33 66.58 -10.46
C ASN A 496 -24.76 66.87 -11.86
N LEU A 497 -24.78 65.92 -12.80
CA LEU A 497 -24.13 66.09 -14.11
C LEU A 497 -24.73 67.24 -14.93
N ASP A 498 -26.05 67.40 -14.90
CA ASP A 498 -26.73 68.46 -15.65
C ASP A 498 -26.56 69.83 -14.99
N GLN A 499 -26.43 69.88 -13.66
CA GLN A 499 -26.02 71.09 -12.91
C GLN A 499 -24.60 71.51 -13.31
N ILE A 500 -23.64 70.57 -13.30
CA ILE A 500 -22.24 70.82 -13.71
C ILE A 500 -22.16 71.29 -15.17
N ARG A 501 -22.98 70.74 -16.07
CA ARG A 501 -23.07 71.18 -17.47
C ARG A 501 -23.63 72.59 -17.61
N ALA A 502 -24.70 72.92 -16.87
CA ALA A 502 -25.28 74.26 -16.87
C ALA A 502 -24.29 75.30 -16.31
N ASP A 503 -23.68 75.01 -15.16
CA ASP A 503 -22.72 75.90 -14.51
C ASP A 503 -21.46 76.10 -15.39
N ALA A 504 -21.00 75.05 -16.08
CA ALA A 504 -19.90 75.12 -17.03
C ALA A 504 -20.26 75.94 -18.29
N SER A 505 -21.48 75.83 -18.83
CA SER A 505 -21.93 76.66 -19.96
C SER A 505 -21.99 78.14 -19.58
N ILE A 506 -22.56 78.45 -18.41
CA ILE A 506 -22.61 79.82 -17.87
C ILE A 506 -21.20 80.38 -17.65
N THR A 507 -20.29 79.57 -17.09
CA THR A 507 -18.89 79.98 -16.88
C THR A 507 -18.18 80.23 -18.20
N ARG A 508 -18.39 79.39 -19.22
CA ARG A 508 -17.86 79.57 -20.58
C ARG A 508 -18.37 80.87 -21.21
N GLU A 509 -19.68 81.09 -21.19
CA GLU A 509 -20.32 82.28 -21.77
C GLU A 509 -19.98 83.59 -21.04
N SER A 510 -19.59 83.51 -19.76
CA SER A 510 -19.12 84.63 -18.95
C SER A 510 -17.65 85.00 -19.21
N LEU A 511 -16.82 84.00 -19.55
CA LEU A 511 -15.39 84.20 -19.83
C LEU A 511 -15.07 84.53 -21.30
N LEU A 512 -16.01 84.31 -22.22
CA LEU A 512 -15.86 84.71 -23.63
C LEU A 512 -15.87 86.24 -23.81
N THR A 513 -14.83 86.78 -24.42
CA THR A 513 -14.81 88.17 -24.90
C THR A 513 -15.71 88.36 -26.13
N ASP A 514 -16.11 89.60 -26.43
CA ASP A 514 -17.02 89.89 -27.54
C ASP A 514 -16.46 89.56 -28.93
N GLU A 515 -15.13 89.46 -29.04
CA GLU A 515 -14.41 89.04 -30.25
C GLU A 515 -14.45 87.50 -30.41
N GLU A 516 -14.23 86.75 -29.32
CA GLU A 516 -14.38 85.29 -29.28
C GLU A 516 -15.83 84.85 -29.51
N ARG A 517 -16.80 85.63 -29.02
CA ARG A 517 -18.24 85.37 -29.17
C ARG A 517 -18.72 85.49 -30.62
N GLN A 518 -17.98 86.21 -31.47
CA GLN A 518 -18.23 86.28 -32.91
C GLN A 518 -17.50 85.17 -33.68
N LEU A 519 -16.39 84.65 -33.14
CA LEU A 519 -15.66 83.52 -33.72
C LEU A 519 -16.42 82.19 -33.50
N GLU A 520 -16.96 81.93 -32.30
CA GLU A 520 -17.79 80.72 -32.07
C GLU A 520 -19.03 80.68 -32.98
N ALA A 521 -19.64 81.83 -33.28
CA ALA A 521 -20.78 81.94 -34.20
C ALA A 521 -20.42 81.72 -35.68
N ALA A 522 -19.12 81.75 -36.02
CA ALA A 522 -18.61 81.49 -37.37
C ALA A 522 -18.10 80.05 -37.55
N ASP A 523 -17.65 79.39 -36.48
CA ASP A 523 -17.12 78.02 -36.50
C ASP A 523 -18.19 76.91 -36.53
N ASP A 524 -19.47 77.24 -36.35
CA ASP A 524 -20.59 76.27 -36.30
C ASP A 524 -20.99 75.70 -37.70
N GLN A 525 -20.05 75.66 -38.65
CA GLN A 525 -20.19 74.98 -39.96
C GLN A 525 -19.27 73.74 -40.04
N PRO A 526 -19.79 72.56 -40.43
CA PRO A 526 -19.05 71.31 -40.27
C PRO A 526 -18.03 71.06 -41.39
N ALA A 527 -16.74 71.03 -41.04
CA ALA A 527 -15.65 70.62 -41.93
C ALA A 527 -14.61 69.69 -41.26
N ALA A 528 -14.02 68.81 -42.07
CA ALA A 528 -13.30 67.60 -41.69
C ALA A 528 -11.92 67.76 -40.98
N LYS A 529 -11.47 66.65 -40.36
CA LYS A 529 -10.05 66.30 -40.02
C LYS A 529 -9.09 66.66 -41.18
N PRO A 530 -7.75 66.91 -41.01
CA PRO A 530 -6.84 66.04 -40.19
C PRO A 530 -5.41 66.55 -39.71
N VAL A 531 -4.76 65.79 -38.81
CA VAL A 531 -3.33 65.30 -38.80
C VAL A 531 -2.07 66.21 -38.55
N MET A 532 -1.10 65.63 -37.79
CA MET A 532 0.39 65.86 -37.71
C MET A 532 0.98 67.02 -36.83
N SER A 533 1.80 66.75 -35.78
CA SER A 533 3.30 66.66 -35.72
C SER A 533 3.99 67.95 -35.16
N ALA A 534 5.24 68.05 -34.67
CA ALA A 534 6.37 67.11 -34.39
C ALA A 534 7.41 67.74 -33.39
N SER A 535 8.40 66.96 -32.90
CA SER A 535 9.75 67.41 -32.40
C SER A 535 9.82 68.26 -31.09
N ALA A 536 10.92 68.37 -30.32
CA ALA A 536 12.25 67.71 -30.28
C ALA A 536 12.90 67.74 -28.86
N GLN A 537 14.01 67.01 -28.72
CA GLN A 537 14.91 66.77 -27.56
C GLN A 537 16.14 67.74 -27.55
N PRO A 538 17.24 67.64 -26.71
CA PRO A 538 17.51 66.95 -25.41
C PRO A 538 18.54 67.62 -24.40
N VAL A 539 18.79 66.97 -23.23
CA VAL A 539 20.05 66.78 -22.38
C VAL A 539 20.90 67.95 -21.78
N PRO A 540 21.87 67.73 -20.80
CA PRO A 540 22.17 66.63 -19.82
C PRO A 540 22.61 67.08 -18.36
N GLU A 541 23.25 66.16 -17.60
CA GLU A 541 24.21 66.30 -16.44
C GLU A 541 23.65 66.48 -14.99
N ASP A 542 24.20 65.89 -13.90
CA ASP A 542 25.17 64.77 -13.67
C ASP A 542 25.06 64.23 -12.19
N VAL A 543 25.77 63.14 -11.80
CA VAL A 543 25.80 62.49 -10.43
C VAL A 543 27.07 62.89 -9.61
N PRO A 544 27.33 62.58 -8.28
CA PRO A 544 27.28 61.25 -7.60
C PRO A 544 27.18 61.14 -6.02
N ALA A 545 27.34 59.90 -5.49
CA ALA A 545 28.10 59.48 -4.26
C ALA A 545 27.47 59.30 -2.81
N SER A 546 27.33 58.03 -2.41
CA SER A 546 27.75 57.30 -1.16
C SER A 546 27.88 57.93 0.26
N ASN A 547 27.28 57.32 1.31
CA ASN A 547 27.94 56.47 2.35
C ASN A 547 27.18 56.25 3.70
N ALA A 548 27.54 55.13 4.37
CA ALA A 548 27.57 54.84 5.83
C ALA A 548 26.31 54.34 6.63
N ALA A 549 26.57 53.36 7.50
CA ALA A 549 25.68 52.78 8.55
C ALA A 549 25.91 53.47 9.92
N PRO A 550 25.24 53.10 11.06
CA PRO A 550 25.69 51.93 11.86
C PRO A 550 24.67 51.23 12.83
N ALA A 551 25.17 50.15 13.49
CA ALA A 551 24.94 49.74 14.90
C ALA A 551 23.90 48.67 15.34
N THR A 552 24.44 47.71 16.12
CA THR A 552 23.92 46.61 16.99
C THR A 552 23.33 47.11 18.35
N PRO A 553 22.83 46.31 19.34
CA PRO A 553 23.13 44.91 19.78
C PRO A 553 21.85 44.03 20.10
N ALA A 554 21.78 42.95 20.90
CA ALA A 554 22.67 42.35 21.95
C ALA A 554 22.36 40.87 22.34
N ASP A 555 23.37 40.21 22.94
CA ASP A 555 23.38 39.31 24.13
C ASP A 555 22.60 37.95 24.27
N ASN A 556 23.42 36.89 24.44
CA ASN A 556 23.42 35.84 25.51
C ASN A 556 22.69 34.47 25.40
N ASP A 557 23.50 33.41 25.15
CA ASP A 557 24.00 32.41 26.12
C ASP A 557 23.12 31.19 26.59
N VAL A 558 23.73 30.00 26.56
CA VAL A 558 23.50 28.74 27.33
C VAL A 558 22.73 27.53 26.71
N SER A 559 23.49 26.64 26.05
CA SER A 559 23.62 25.17 26.27
C SER A 559 22.49 24.19 25.91
N GLY A 560 22.60 23.64 24.69
CA GLY A 560 22.71 22.21 24.35
C GLY A 560 21.87 21.10 25.03
N ASN A 561 21.03 20.44 24.22
CA ASN A 561 20.87 18.98 24.15
C ASN A 561 20.17 18.58 22.83
N ASN A 562 20.76 17.70 22.02
CA ASN A 562 20.39 17.43 20.62
C ASN A 562 18.90 17.11 20.37
N ASP A 563 18.30 17.74 19.35
CA ASP A 563 16.95 17.43 18.84
C ASP A 563 16.98 16.85 17.40
N LEU A 564 18.08 17.01 16.65
CA LEU A 564 18.22 16.53 15.25
C LEU A 564 18.36 15.00 15.09
N GLY A 565 18.33 14.22 16.18
CA GLY A 565 18.44 12.74 16.13
C GLY A 565 19.76 12.20 15.53
N LEU A 566 20.75 13.06 15.29
CA LEU A 566 22.08 12.70 14.80
C LEU A 566 22.84 11.91 15.87
N THR A 567 23.51 10.84 15.46
CA THR A 567 24.51 10.16 16.30
C THR A 567 25.74 11.05 16.44
N ALA A 568 26.55 10.81 17.49
CA ALA A 568 27.82 11.52 17.68
C ALA A 568 28.76 11.39 16.45
N ASP A 569 28.62 10.28 15.73
CA ASP A 569 29.41 9.88 14.57
C ASP A 569 29.01 10.69 13.31
N GLU A 570 27.70 10.86 13.10
CA GLU A 570 27.12 11.68 12.02
C GLU A 570 27.31 13.19 12.29
N SER A 571 27.07 13.63 13.52
CA SER A 571 27.30 15.01 13.97
C SER A 571 28.78 15.42 13.80
N TYR A 572 29.72 14.52 14.12
CA TYR A 572 31.15 14.75 13.91
C TYR A 572 31.47 14.98 12.42
N LEU A 573 30.97 14.12 11.52
CA LEU A 573 31.18 14.25 10.08
C LEU A 573 30.60 15.57 9.55
N LEU A 574 29.34 15.87 9.89
CA LEU A 574 28.64 17.08 9.45
C LEU A 574 29.37 18.36 9.90
N THR A 575 29.79 18.42 11.17
CA THR A 575 30.51 19.58 11.73
C THR A 575 31.89 19.78 11.09
N HIS A 576 32.61 18.70 10.76
CA HIS A 576 33.92 18.81 10.11
C HIS A 576 33.80 19.21 8.63
N LEU A 577 32.80 18.70 7.91
CA LEU A 577 32.49 19.15 6.55
C LEU A 577 32.13 20.65 6.52
N LEU A 578 31.33 21.10 7.49
CA LEU A 578 30.91 22.50 7.60
C LEU A 578 32.06 23.48 7.94
N ARG A 579 33.10 22.99 8.65
CA ARG A 579 34.29 23.76 9.01
C ARG A 579 35.43 23.64 7.99
N GLY A 580 35.37 22.65 7.08
CA GLY A 580 36.44 22.33 6.14
C GLY A 580 37.62 21.57 6.77
N ASP A 581 37.39 20.89 7.90
CA ASP A 581 38.41 20.15 8.66
C ASP A 581 38.59 18.70 8.15
N ASP A 582 39.75 18.08 8.41
CA ASP A 582 40.06 16.73 7.92
C ASP A 582 39.29 15.62 8.67
N TRP A 583 38.24 15.12 8.03
CA TRP A 583 37.45 13.97 8.50
C TRP A 583 38.07 12.60 8.16
N HIS A 584 39.05 12.52 7.24
CA HIS A 584 39.58 11.24 6.74
C HIS A 584 40.27 10.43 7.84
N ALA A 585 40.99 11.10 8.76
CA ALA A 585 41.67 10.46 9.88
C ALA A 585 40.68 9.72 10.79
N TYR A 586 39.53 10.34 11.08
CA TYR A 586 38.50 9.79 11.96
C TYR A 586 37.76 8.61 11.33
N ALA A 587 37.27 8.77 10.09
CA ALA A 587 36.60 7.70 9.35
C ALA A 587 37.49 6.45 9.18
N LYS A 588 38.79 6.65 8.95
CA LYS A 588 39.77 5.56 8.82
C LYS A 588 40.07 4.84 10.14
N GLN A 589 40.06 5.57 11.26
CA GLN A 589 40.26 4.99 12.60
C GLN A 589 39.03 4.18 13.06
N HIS A 590 37.83 4.61 12.69
CA HIS A 590 36.56 3.95 13.07
C HIS A 590 36.06 2.91 12.04
N HIS A 591 36.79 2.73 10.92
CA HIS A 591 36.47 1.79 9.84
C HIS A 591 35.10 2.00 9.17
N TRP A 592 34.66 3.25 9.04
CA TRP A 592 33.35 3.57 8.47
C TRP A 592 33.35 3.73 6.96
N LEU A 593 32.19 3.44 6.38
CA LEU A 593 31.89 3.64 4.98
C LEU A 593 31.11 4.97 4.88
N VAL A 594 31.81 6.01 4.44
CA VAL A 594 31.36 7.41 4.62
C VAL A 594 30.06 7.74 3.90
N SER A 595 29.75 7.04 2.80
CA SER A 595 28.44 7.13 2.15
C SER A 595 27.28 6.76 3.07
N VAL A 596 27.44 5.77 3.96
CA VAL A 596 26.37 5.34 4.88
C VAL A 596 26.07 6.40 5.94
N LEU A 597 27.08 7.20 6.32
CA LEU A 597 26.92 8.31 7.25
C LEU A 597 26.32 9.53 6.54
N ALA A 598 26.75 9.81 5.31
CA ALA A 598 26.15 10.85 4.48
C ALA A 598 24.67 10.54 4.19
N ASP A 599 24.34 9.30 3.81
CA ASP A 599 22.96 8.83 3.63
C ASP A 599 22.15 8.97 4.94
N GLY A 600 22.71 8.59 6.09
CA GLY A 600 22.04 8.72 7.39
C GLY A 600 21.82 10.17 7.85
N ILE A 601 22.75 11.07 7.54
CA ILE A 601 22.61 12.52 7.76
C ILE A 601 21.53 13.09 6.82
N ASN A 602 21.60 12.74 5.54
CA ASN A 602 20.65 13.18 4.52
C ASN A 602 19.23 12.74 4.87
N ASP A 603 19.01 11.46 5.21
CA ASP A 603 17.69 10.93 5.61
C ASP A 603 17.10 11.64 6.84
N LYS A 604 17.95 12.06 7.80
CA LYS A 604 17.50 12.73 9.03
C LYS A 604 17.20 14.21 8.82
N LEU A 605 18.09 14.92 8.12
CA LEU A 605 17.89 16.34 7.78
C LEU A 605 16.87 16.53 6.64
N PHE A 606 16.40 15.45 6.00
CA PHE A 606 15.39 15.54 4.94
C PHE A 606 14.06 16.09 5.43
N ASP A 607 13.65 15.78 6.67
CA ASP A 607 12.38 16.27 7.21
C ASP A 607 12.43 17.78 7.52
N ASP A 608 13.61 18.34 7.81
CA ASP A 608 13.82 19.76 8.13
C ASP A 608 14.20 20.62 6.90
N ILE A 609 15.15 20.15 6.08
CA ILE A 609 15.68 20.86 4.90
C ILE A 609 14.91 20.53 3.62
N GLY A 610 14.34 19.32 3.52
CA GLY A 610 13.56 18.88 2.35
C GLY A 610 14.37 18.46 1.11
N ASP A 611 15.70 18.38 1.20
CA ASP A 611 16.58 17.95 0.11
C ASP A 611 17.89 17.31 0.65
N THR A 612 18.72 16.80 -0.27
CA THR A 612 20.02 16.20 0.03
C THR A 612 21.05 17.27 0.45
N VAL A 613 21.68 17.07 1.61
CA VAL A 613 22.57 18.05 2.26
C VAL A 613 24.05 17.78 1.93
N ILE A 614 24.42 16.50 1.88
CA ILE A 614 25.76 16.02 1.55
C ILE A 614 25.69 15.27 0.21
N GLU A 615 26.41 15.76 -0.78
CA GLU A 615 26.64 15.09 -2.07
C GLU A 615 28.08 14.58 -2.17
N PHE A 616 28.37 13.74 -3.15
CA PHE A 616 29.72 13.23 -3.42
C PHE A 616 30.27 13.85 -4.70
N ASP A 617 31.53 14.31 -4.65
CA ASP A 617 32.21 14.92 -5.80
C ASP A 617 32.74 13.88 -6.81
N ASP A 618 33.35 14.36 -7.90
CA ASP A 618 34.00 13.54 -8.94
C ASP A 618 35.18 12.66 -8.42
N HIS A 619 35.49 12.70 -7.12
CA HIS A 619 36.54 11.97 -6.44
C HIS A 619 36.03 11.10 -5.27
N ASP A 620 34.71 10.84 -5.20
CA ASP A 620 34.03 10.12 -4.12
C ASP A 620 34.27 10.74 -2.72
N GLN A 621 34.43 12.06 -2.63
CA GLN A 621 34.50 12.78 -1.35
C GLN A 621 33.15 13.45 -1.03
N PRO A 622 32.62 13.29 0.21
CA PRO A 622 31.45 14.04 0.64
C PRO A 622 31.76 15.53 0.70
N GLN A 623 30.88 16.34 0.11
CA GLN A 623 30.88 17.79 0.19
C GLN A 623 29.49 18.26 0.63
N LEU A 624 29.44 19.32 1.44
CA LEU A 624 28.17 19.96 1.77
C LEU A 624 27.71 20.76 0.55
N VAL A 625 26.45 20.62 0.16
CA VAL A 625 25.86 21.38 -0.94
C VAL A 625 25.84 22.87 -0.57
N GLU A 626 26.49 23.72 -1.39
CA GLU A 626 26.70 25.15 -1.09
C GLU A 626 25.39 25.89 -0.73
N ASP A 627 24.29 25.54 -1.40
CA ASP A 627 22.96 26.14 -1.21
C ASP A 627 22.33 25.86 0.18
N TYR A 628 22.83 24.87 0.93
CA TYR A 628 22.34 24.46 2.26
C TYR A 628 23.35 24.72 3.39
N VAL A 629 24.57 25.23 3.10
CA VAL A 629 25.61 25.49 4.12
C VAL A 629 25.13 26.44 5.23
N GLU A 630 24.36 27.47 4.88
CA GLU A 630 23.81 28.40 5.87
C GLU A 630 22.61 27.81 6.62
N ASP A 631 21.82 26.93 6.00
CA ASP A 631 20.66 26.28 6.62
C ASP A 631 21.13 25.22 7.64
N VAL A 632 22.18 24.46 7.31
CA VAL A 632 22.85 23.52 8.22
C VAL A 632 23.58 24.28 9.34
N LYS A 633 24.14 25.47 9.08
CA LYS A 633 24.65 26.35 10.14
C LYS A 633 23.53 26.77 11.08
N GLU A 634 22.37 27.18 10.55
CA GLU A 634 21.22 27.61 11.36
C GLU A 634 20.78 26.44 12.26
N LEU A 635 20.53 25.26 11.70
CA LEU A 635 20.16 24.03 12.42
C LEU A 635 21.21 23.58 13.47
N LEU A 636 22.50 23.64 13.17
CA LEU A 636 23.56 23.32 14.15
C LEU A 636 23.75 24.44 15.18
N SER A 637 23.42 25.69 14.87
CA SER A 637 23.47 26.82 15.81
C SER A 637 22.26 26.89 16.73
N GLU A 638 21.18 26.16 16.42
CA GLU A 638 20.12 25.86 17.37
C GLU A 638 20.53 24.74 18.38
N GLU A 639 21.66 24.05 18.17
CA GLU A 639 22.21 23.03 19.09
C GLU A 639 23.36 23.50 20.03
N ASP A 640 23.95 24.70 19.85
CA ASP A 640 25.11 25.24 20.62
C ASP A 640 24.71 26.03 21.91
#